data_AF-A0A6C0BFH9-F1
#
_entry.id   AF-A0A6C0BFH9-F1
#
_cell.length_a   1.000
_cell.length_b   1.000
_cell.length_c   1.000
_cell.angle_alpha   90.00
_cell.angle_beta   90.00
_cell.angle_gamma   90.00
#
_symmetry.space_group_name_H-M   'P 1'
#
loop_
_entity.id
_entity.type
_entity.pdbx_description
1 polymer ?
#
loop_
_entity_poly.entity_id
_entity_poly.type
_entity_poly.pdbx_seq_one_letter_code
_entity_poly.pdbx_strand_id
1 'polypeptide(L)'
;MSGGGLINIVSNSTSDIFLTGDPQITFYKMSYRRYTNFSIDTIDLPFNNSISFGNETELIVNRFGDLISKTGLHITIPSIEITKKDVGIDITNLRPIDNPLYLKNYNDIKNIYMNIMSNIYKIVYKGYQSINVSYLSIRQDVKNYVNSYYTTNNKKIIKLLDEYNELLTNYKLDYRLSNLWYIITHINYDRLVDNVIIKEVMLKELQYGIEKCREVQTYFFNSYQNFKKQKEQFYDNNIKSAWTKKLGHSMIDYIDIFIGGKRIDRHLGIWIDIWNDLVYKETQIDSYNNLIGNIDVLTNFNIIKKPSYDIYVPMSFWFNKYYGLAFPLIAMQYNDIHINVKLRKFEEVFYTEKIYKCYVNDLPKNLTASMIDFIRKESKFTITDIEETNIYLQDIWENNNYSLSGNIITDYIFLDNNERKRFAQSGHEYLIETNQNSITENVSTNDFDIVFDQFKNQCKEIVWATTQNCLTTNTNGSTECQWYNYSNRGKNPITTTQLNLNGHVRLQKQNSNYYNNYQPYVYHKRSIPKGINMYSFCLEPLQHQPSGACNFTVIDDIRMFLTIDNTYYRYINKQLYPHDLHINFDIIINNPNELLEKMDYEFSLFTINKYTNENVTYDTDTKTIKEMLFHSEKTIKVYNMLKQGINLIELNDYRQIYLKTDATFYAFNSALNILRLIGGYGSLAYSGNV
;
A
#
# COMPACT_ATOMS: atom_id res chain seq x y z
N MET A 1 14.69 34.13 55.28
CA MET A 1 14.60 32.66 55.40
C MET A 1 15.35 32.04 54.23
N SER A 2 16.62 31.69 54.40
CA SER A 2 17.48 31.10 53.36
C SER A 2 18.32 29.96 53.95
N GLY A 3 17.67 29.05 54.68
CA GLY A 3 18.32 27.93 55.36
C GLY A 3 18.05 26.56 54.76
N GLY A 4 17.05 26.42 53.88
CA GLY A 4 16.56 25.10 53.45
C GLY A 4 17.62 24.21 52.79
N GLY A 5 18.38 24.74 51.83
CA GLY A 5 19.45 23.98 51.17
C GLY A 5 20.63 23.67 52.12
N LEU A 6 20.94 24.57 53.04
CA LEU A 6 22.05 24.40 53.99
C LEU A 6 21.69 23.38 55.08
N ILE A 7 20.44 23.36 55.54
CA ILE A 7 19.90 22.33 56.45
C ILE A 7 20.02 20.94 55.80
N ASN A 8 19.74 20.82 54.50
CA ASN A 8 19.82 19.55 53.78
C ASN A 8 21.27 19.04 53.61
N ILE A 9 22.25 19.94 53.53
CA ILE A 9 23.68 19.58 53.46
C ILE A 9 24.22 19.17 54.85
N VAL A 10 23.65 19.72 55.92
CA VAL A 10 24.05 19.38 57.30
C VAL A 10 23.42 18.07 57.76
N SER A 11 22.25 17.70 57.21
CA SER A 11 21.59 16.41 57.49
C SER A 11 22.28 15.25 56.75
N ASN A 12 23.43 14.81 57.26
CA ASN A 12 24.14 13.62 56.76
C ASN A 12 23.74 12.35 57.51
N SER A 13 23.64 11.26 56.77
CA SER A 13 23.37 9.91 57.24
C SER A 13 24.57 8.98 57.00
N THR A 14 24.58 7.82 57.65
CA THR A 14 25.61 6.79 57.40
C THR A 14 25.54 6.21 55.98
N SER A 15 24.39 6.29 55.32
CA SER A 15 24.22 5.86 53.93
C SER A 15 24.90 6.80 52.93
N ASP A 16 25.11 8.07 53.29
CA ASP A 16 25.74 9.06 52.41
C ASP A 16 27.24 8.80 52.19
N ILE A 17 27.86 7.93 53.00
CA ILE A 17 29.23 7.45 52.82
C ILE A 17 29.37 6.78 51.44
N PHE A 18 28.36 6.03 50.98
CA PHE A 18 28.38 5.36 49.67
C PHE A 18 28.24 6.34 48.48
N LEU A 19 27.79 7.56 48.72
CA LEU A 19 27.53 8.55 47.67
C LEU A 19 28.54 9.71 47.67
N THR A 20 28.93 10.19 48.85
CA THR A 20 29.66 11.45 49.05
C THR A 20 30.80 11.37 50.08
N GLY A 21 31.11 10.18 50.61
CA GLY A 21 32.12 10.00 51.66
C GLY A 21 33.54 10.41 51.22
N ASP A 22 33.95 10.01 50.02
CA ASP A 22 35.19 10.45 49.36
C ASP A 22 34.90 10.81 47.90
N PRO A 23 34.50 12.07 47.60
CA PRO A 23 34.02 12.46 46.28
C PRO A 23 35.10 12.33 45.19
N GLN A 24 34.90 11.42 44.24
CA GLN A 24 35.82 11.20 43.11
C GLN A 24 35.43 11.98 41.84
N ILE A 25 34.17 12.42 41.75
CA ILE A 25 33.62 13.17 40.62
C ILE A 25 32.85 14.38 41.12
N THR A 26 32.71 15.39 40.26
CA THR A 26 31.87 16.56 40.53
C THR A 26 31.01 16.88 39.33
N PHE A 27 29.73 17.17 39.57
CA PHE A 27 28.80 17.59 38.53
C PHE A 27 28.89 19.10 38.24
N TYR A 28 29.63 19.86 39.06
CA TYR A 28 29.69 21.32 38.98
C TYR A 28 30.92 21.84 38.23
N LYS A 29 31.86 20.95 37.88
CA LYS A 29 33.07 21.31 37.13
C LYS A 29 33.39 20.28 36.07
N MET A 30 33.14 20.63 34.81
CA MET A 30 33.54 19.83 33.64
C MET A 30 34.95 20.23 33.19
N SER A 31 35.80 19.22 32.97
CA SER A 31 37.14 19.42 32.37
C SER A 31 37.10 19.00 30.90
N TYR A 32 37.14 19.97 29.99
CA TYR A 32 37.23 19.70 28.55
C TYR A 32 38.65 19.28 28.17
N ARG A 33 38.77 18.27 27.30
CA ARG A 33 40.05 17.85 26.73
C ARG A 33 40.36 18.71 25.51
N ARG A 34 41.62 19.14 25.38
CA ARG A 34 42.11 19.77 24.14
C ARG A 34 42.17 18.71 23.04
N TYR A 35 41.80 19.09 21.83
CA TYR A 35 41.86 18.25 20.62
C TYR A 35 42.87 18.85 19.63
N THR A 36 43.32 18.06 18.67
CA THR A 36 44.19 18.50 17.58
C THR A 36 43.39 19.33 16.57
N ASN A 37 44.01 20.33 15.95
CA ASN A 37 43.29 21.17 15.01
C ASN A 37 43.00 20.39 13.72
N PHE A 38 41.74 20.43 13.25
CA PHE A 38 41.30 19.84 11.99
C PHE A 38 40.19 20.67 11.36
N SER A 39 39.99 20.52 10.05
CA SER A 39 38.83 21.05 9.34
C SER A 39 38.14 19.95 8.53
N ILE A 40 36.85 20.11 8.30
CA ILE A 40 36.03 19.20 7.49
C ILE A 40 35.53 19.98 6.28
N ASP A 41 35.65 19.39 5.10
CA ASP A 41 35.05 19.91 3.87
C ASP A 41 34.35 18.79 3.12
N THR A 42 33.16 19.08 2.59
CA THR A 42 32.33 18.09 1.89
C THR A 42 32.51 18.28 0.39
N ILE A 43 32.96 17.22 -0.29
CA ILE A 43 33.29 17.27 -1.71
C ILE A 43 32.47 16.23 -2.47
N ASP A 44 31.95 16.64 -3.63
CA ASP A 44 31.26 15.79 -4.58
C ASP A 44 32.26 15.10 -5.52
N LEU A 45 32.25 13.76 -5.50
CA LEU A 45 33.09 12.93 -6.35
C LEU A 45 32.23 12.36 -7.49
N PRO A 46 32.50 12.72 -8.76
CA PRO A 46 31.78 12.18 -9.90
C PRO A 46 32.22 10.74 -10.21
N PHE A 47 31.29 9.91 -10.70
CA PHE A 47 31.61 8.57 -11.20
C PHE A 47 32.45 8.64 -12.49
N ASN A 48 33.29 7.62 -12.70
CA ASN A 48 34.10 7.52 -13.92
C ASN A 48 33.23 7.24 -15.16
N ASN A 49 32.13 6.50 -14.96
CA ASN A 49 31.18 6.11 -16.00
C ASN A 49 29.80 6.73 -15.73
N SER A 50 28.97 6.86 -16.77
CA SER A 50 27.60 7.31 -16.61
C SER A 50 26.78 6.31 -15.79
N ILE A 51 26.03 6.83 -14.82
CA ILE A 51 25.14 6.04 -13.98
C ILE A 51 23.88 5.64 -14.75
N SER A 52 23.54 4.36 -14.69
CA SER A 52 22.38 3.78 -15.39
C SER A 52 21.82 2.61 -14.60
N PHE A 53 20.52 2.35 -14.76
CA PHE A 53 19.87 1.21 -14.13
C PHE A 53 20.44 -0.12 -14.64
N GLY A 54 20.58 -1.10 -13.74
CA GLY A 54 21.09 -2.45 -14.04
C GLY A 54 22.60 -2.57 -14.19
N ASN A 55 23.32 -1.45 -14.38
CA ASN A 55 24.77 -1.43 -14.57
C ASN A 55 25.52 -1.11 -13.29
N GLU A 56 26.78 -1.55 -13.24
CA GLU A 56 27.73 -1.21 -12.19
C GLU A 56 28.54 0.02 -12.61
N THR A 57 28.68 0.96 -11.68
CA THR A 57 29.48 2.18 -11.83
C THR A 57 30.59 2.20 -10.80
N GLU A 58 31.76 2.69 -11.21
CA GLU A 58 32.95 2.74 -10.39
C GLU A 58 33.36 4.19 -10.12
N LEU A 59 33.76 4.46 -8.88
CA LEU A 59 34.34 5.70 -8.43
C LEU A 59 35.69 5.44 -7.77
N ILE A 60 36.73 6.16 -8.21
CA ILE A 60 38.02 6.19 -7.52
C ILE A 60 38.03 7.39 -6.57
N VAL A 61 38.29 7.15 -5.28
CA VAL A 61 38.31 8.22 -4.30
C VAL A 61 39.56 9.09 -4.47
N ASN A 62 39.35 10.33 -4.85
CA ASN A 62 40.42 11.32 -4.99
C ASN A 62 41.04 11.67 -3.63
N ARG A 63 42.31 12.08 -3.63
CA ARG A 63 43.06 12.39 -2.39
C ARG A 63 43.12 13.91 -2.14
N PHE A 64 41.97 14.54 -1.93
CA PHE A 64 41.90 15.97 -1.63
C PHE A 64 42.28 16.28 -0.17
N GLY A 65 41.82 15.48 0.78
CA GLY A 65 42.13 15.60 2.21
C GLY A 65 42.99 14.44 2.75
N ASP A 66 43.21 14.45 4.06
CA ASP A 66 44.07 13.46 4.74
C ASP A 66 43.29 12.22 5.18
N LEU A 67 42.03 12.39 5.61
CA LEU A 67 41.10 11.31 5.98
C LEU A 67 39.76 11.50 5.27
N ILE A 68 38.98 10.41 5.14
CA ILE A 68 37.55 10.47 4.75
C ILE A 68 36.67 9.93 5.86
N SER A 69 35.48 10.52 6.02
CA SER A 69 34.48 10.07 6.98
C SER A 69 33.12 9.87 6.31
N LYS A 70 32.10 10.65 6.69
CA LYS A 70 30.72 10.47 6.21
C LYS A 70 30.67 10.50 4.68
N THR A 71 30.27 9.37 4.10
CA THR A 71 29.96 9.26 2.67
C THR A 71 28.47 9.01 2.43
N GLY A 72 27.95 9.57 1.35
CA GLY A 72 26.60 9.36 0.86
C GLY A 72 26.57 9.20 -0.65
N LEU A 73 25.64 8.39 -1.14
CA LEU A 73 25.32 8.29 -2.56
C LEU A 73 24.28 9.34 -2.91
N HIS A 74 24.57 10.20 -3.88
CA HIS A 74 23.60 11.16 -4.40
C HIS A 74 23.23 10.82 -5.83
N ILE A 75 21.93 10.71 -6.10
CA ILE A 75 21.36 10.38 -7.40
C ILE A 75 20.21 11.34 -7.69
N THR A 76 20.27 12.02 -8.82
CA THR A 76 19.16 12.82 -9.34
C THR A 76 18.38 11.97 -10.34
N ILE A 77 17.09 11.76 -10.05
CA ILE A 77 16.16 11.12 -10.99
C ILE A 77 15.51 12.18 -11.89
N PRO A 78 15.27 11.90 -13.18
CA PRO A 78 14.61 12.83 -14.09
C PRO A 78 13.11 12.88 -13.82
N SER A 79 12.44 13.88 -14.40
CA SER A 79 10.98 13.93 -14.39
C SER A 79 10.41 12.92 -15.39
N ILE A 80 9.60 11.98 -14.91
CA ILE A 80 9.03 10.88 -15.70
C ILE A 80 7.53 11.11 -15.93
N GLU A 81 7.12 10.90 -17.17
CA GLU A 81 5.73 10.92 -17.62
C GLU A 81 5.52 9.74 -18.56
N ILE A 82 4.57 8.86 -18.24
CA ILE A 82 4.24 7.74 -19.12
C ILE A 82 2.91 8.06 -19.80
N THR A 83 2.96 8.20 -21.11
CA THR A 83 1.80 8.53 -21.92
C THR A 83 1.14 7.28 -22.47
N LYS A 84 -0.13 7.40 -22.86
CA LYS A 84 -0.89 6.32 -23.54
C LYS A 84 -0.18 5.83 -24.81
N LYS A 85 0.48 6.73 -25.53
CA LYS A 85 1.23 6.39 -26.75
C LYS A 85 2.43 5.49 -26.44
N ASP A 86 3.15 5.77 -25.35
CA ASP A 86 4.34 4.99 -24.95
C ASP A 86 4.02 3.52 -24.70
N VAL A 87 2.75 3.24 -24.37
CA VAL A 87 2.27 1.90 -24.08
C VAL A 87 1.27 1.37 -25.10
N GLY A 88 1.21 2.01 -26.27
CA GLY A 88 0.43 1.55 -27.41
C GLY A 88 -1.09 1.63 -27.25
N ILE A 89 -1.59 2.48 -26.34
CA ILE A 89 -3.03 2.74 -26.16
C ILE A 89 -3.50 3.76 -27.20
N ASP A 90 -4.49 3.38 -28.02
CA ASP A 90 -5.12 4.26 -29.02
C ASP A 90 -6.63 4.45 -28.77
N ILE A 91 -6.98 5.67 -28.35
CA ILE A 91 -8.34 6.11 -28.04
C ILE A 91 -9.01 6.96 -29.14
N THR A 92 -8.35 7.19 -30.28
CA THR A 92 -8.81 8.13 -31.33
C THR A 92 -10.27 7.90 -31.78
N ASN A 93 -10.68 6.63 -31.88
CA ASN A 93 -12.02 6.20 -32.28
C ASN A 93 -12.91 5.70 -31.13
N LEU A 94 -12.47 5.88 -29.87
CA LEU A 94 -13.20 5.46 -28.66
C LEU A 94 -13.75 6.65 -27.90
N ARG A 95 -14.11 7.74 -28.59
CA ARG A 95 -14.73 8.88 -27.92
C ARG A 95 -16.06 8.41 -27.33
N PRO A 96 -16.16 8.30 -25.99
CA PRO A 96 -17.42 8.06 -25.34
C PRO A 96 -18.33 9.20 -25.77
N ILE A 97 -19.61 8.92 -25.98
CA ILE A 97 -20.55 9.99 -26.33
C ILE A 97 -20.42 11.04 -25.24
N ASP A 98 -20.02 12.26 -25.59
CA ASP A 98 -20.30 13.40 -24.74
C ASP A 98 -21.81 13.39 -24.55
N ASN A 99 -22.25 12.86 -23.42
CA ASN A 99 -23.64 12.94 -23.01
C ASN A 99 -23.70 14.08 -21.98
N PRO A 100 -23.60 15.36 -22.41
CA PRO A 100 -23.66 16.51 -21.52
C PRO A 100 -25.04 16.66 -20.85
N LEU A 101 -26.02 15.83 -21.22
CA LEU A 101 -27.29 15.72 -20.50
C LEU A 101 -27.08 15.22 -19.07
N TYR A 102 -26.38 14.10 -18.82
CA TYR A 102 -26.29 13.54 -17.46
C TYR A 102 -25.58 14.46 -16.45
N LEU A 103 -24.49 15.13 -16.85
CA LEU A 103 -23.72 16.02 -15.97
C LEU A 103 -24.46 17.32 -15.61
N LYS A 104 -25.18 17.89 -16.57
CA LYS A 104 -25.97 19.11 -16.38
C LYS A 104 -27.27 18.80 -15.63
N ASN A 105 -27.92 17.70 -16.00
CA ASN A 105 -29.16 17.24 -15.39
C ASN A 105 -28.96 16.88 -13.91
N TYR A 106 -27.84 16.27 -13.50
CA TYR A 106 -27.63 15.92 -12.08
C TYR A 106 -27.63 17.12 -11.12
N ASN A 107 -26.94 18.22 -11.47
CA ASN A 107 -26.92 19.41 -10.61
C ASN A 107 -28.29 20.12 -10.59
N ASP A 108 -28.96 20.18 -11.74
CA ASP A 108 -30.31 20.75 -11.85
C ASP A 108 -31.32 19.89 -11.07
N ILE A 109 -31.27 18.56 -11.21
CA ILE A 109 -32.10 17.58 -10.49
C ILE A 109 -31.83 17.65 -8.98
N LYS A 110 -30.56 17.69 -8.56
CA LYS A 110 -30.19 17.84 -7.14
C LYS A 110 -30.78 19.10 -6.54
N ASN A 111 -30.64 20.24 -7.22
CA ASN A 111 -31.15 21.52 -6.73
C ASN A 111 -32.69 21.54 -6.65
N ILE A 112 -33.37 21.00 -7.65
CA ILE A 112 -34.84 20.90 -7.69
C ILE A 112 -35.34 19.97 -6.58
N TYR A 113 -34.76 18.79 -6.45
CA TYR A 113 -35.13 17.80 -5.44
C TYR A 113 -34.89 18.33 -4.02
N MET A 114 -33.73 18.96 -3.75
CA MET A 114 -33.44 19.59 -2.45
C MET A 114 -34.40 20.72 -2.11
N ASN A 115 -34.79 21.54 -3.10
CA ASN A 115 -35.75 22.61 -2.89
C ASN A 115 -37.15 22.06 -2.56
N ILE A 116 -37.60 21.03 -3.27
CA ILE A 116 -38.88 20.36 -3.00
C ILE A 116 -38.89 19.76 -1.60
N MET A 117 -37.86 18.98 -1.24
CA MET A 117 -37.79 18.31 0.07
C MET A 117 -37.62 19.29 1.23
N SER A 118 -36.80 20.34 1.08
CA SER A 118 -36.64 21.39 2.10
C SER A 118 -37.95 22.13 2.39
N ASN A 119 -38.74 22.42 1.36
CA ASN A 119 -40.00 23.12 1.53
C ASN A 119 -41.12 22.22 2.07
N ILE A 120 -41.17 20.94 1.68
CA ILE A 120 -42.05 19.95 2.33
C ILE A 120 -41.72 19.86 3.82
N TYR A 121 -40.44 19.79 4.19
CA TYR A 121 -40.01 19.81 5.59
C TYR A 121 -40.46 21.08 6.33
N LYS A 122 -40.32 22.26 5.71
CA LYS A 122 -40.79 23.53 6.31
C LYS A 122 -42.31 23.54 6.55
N ILE A 123 -43.10 23.00 5.61
CA ILE A 123 -44.57 22.91 5.75
C ILE A 123 -44.91 22.00 6.94
N VAL A 124 -44.27 20.83 7.01
CA VAL A 124 -44.52 19.86 8.07
C VAL A 124 -44.06 20.37 9.44
N TYR A 125 -42.89 21.01 9.51
CA TYR A 125 -42.35 21.57 10.74
C TYR A 125 -43.20 22.75 11.27
N LYS A 126 -43.70 23.62 10.39
CA LYS A 126 -44.66 24.67 10.76
C LYS A 126 -45.98 24.10 11.28
N GLY A 127 -46.46 23.02 10.65
CA GLY A 127 -47.63 22.27 11.12
C GLY A 127 -47.41 21.64 12.51
N TYR A 128 -46.22 21.09 12.76
CA TYR A 128 -45.83 20.51 14.05
C TYR A 128 -45.78 21.54 15.20
N GLN A 129 -45.18 22.73 14.96
CA GLN A 129 -45.08 23.82 15.94
C GLN A 129 -46.44 24.42 16.32
N SER A 130 -47.45 24.23 15.48
CA SER A 130 -48.78 24.76 15.71
C SER A 130 -49.56 23.89 16.71
N ILE A 131 -50.28 24.54 17.63
CA ILE A 131 -50.97 23.87 18.74
C ILE A 131 -52.28 23.18 18.28
N ASN A 132 -52.95 23.71 17.25
CA ASN A 132 -54.29 23.31 16.80
C ASN A 132 -54.36 22.87 15.31
N VAL A 133 -53.40 22.09 14.82
CA VAL A 133 -53.39 21.64 13.41
C VAL A 133 -53.55 20.12 13.35
N SER A 134 -54.48 19.65 12.51
CA SER A 134 -54.71 18.20 12.32
C SER A 134 -53.73 17.62 11.30
N TYR A 135 -53.39 16.34 11.43
CA TYR A 135 -52.53 15.65 10.46
C TYR A 135 -53.11 15.71 9.03
N LEU A 136 -54.44 15.64 8.91
CA LEU A 136 -55.17 15.75 7.65
C LEU A 136 -54.96 17.10 6.96
N SER A 137 -54.90 18.21 7.70
CA SER A 137 -54.62 19.53 7.10
C SER A 137 -53.17 19.64 6.64
N ILE A 138 -52.20 19.12 7.40
CA ILE A 138 -50.78 19.12 6.98
C ILE A 138 -50.59 18.27 5.72
N ARG A 139 -51.24 17.10 5.65
CA ARG A 139 -51.23 16.23 4.46
C ARG A 139 -51.80 16.96 3.24
N GLN A 140 -52.87 17.72 3.42
CA GLN A 140 -53.49 18.48 2.34
C GLN A 140 -52.60 19.65 1.88
N ASP A 141 -51.93 20.34 2.80
CA ASP A 141 -50.99 21.42 2.48
C ASP A 141 -49.76 20.91 1.70
N VAL A 142 -49.20 19.77 2.12
CA VAL A 142 -48.12 19.10 1.37
C VAL A 142 -48.61 18.66 -0.01
N LYS A 143 -49.83 18.11 -0.12
CA LYS A 143 -50.44 17.71 -1.41
C LYS A 143 -50.65 18.90 -2.34
N ASN A 144 -51.10 20.04 -1.81
CA ASN A 144 -51.28 21.28 -2.56
C ASN A 144 -49.95 21.85 -3.04
N TYR A 145 -48.91 21.84 -2.19
CA TYR A 145 -47.56 22.27 -2.56
C TYR A 145 -46.97 21.41 -3.68
N VAL A 146 -47.04 20.08 -3.55
CA VAL A 146 -46.56 19.15 -4.58
C VAL A 146 -47.32 19.35 -5.90
N ASN A 147 -48.65 19.48 -5.85
CA ASN A 147 -49.47 19.75 -7.04
C ASN A 147 -49.21 21.12 -7.68
N SER A 148 -48.81 22.13 -6.90
CA SER A 148 -48.40 23.45 -7.42
C SER A 148 -47.13 23.38 -8.27
N TYR A 149 -46.22 22.45 -7.96
CA TYR A 149 -45.02 22.18 -8.76
C TYR A 149 -45.35 21.51 -10.10
N TYR A 150 -46.42 20.68 -10.16
CA TYR A 150 -46.85 20.01 -11.39
C TYR A 150 -47.64 20.93 -12.34
N THR A 151 -48.24 22.02 -11.84
CA THR A 151 -49.13 22.90 -12.63
C THR A 151 -48.44 24.14 -13.18
N THR A 152 -47.32 24.57 -12.59
CA THR A 152 -46.60 25.79 -13.00
C THR A 152 -45.52 25.48 -14.06
N ASN A 153 -45.96 25.31 -15.31
CA ASN A 153 -45.20 25.40 -16.57
C ASN A 153 -43.68 25.07 -16.54
N ASN A 154 -43.30 23.83 -16.23
CA ASN A 154 -41.94 23.36 -16.42
C ASN A 154 -41.89 21.94 -16.99
N LYS A 155 -42.29 21.78 -18.27
CA LYS A 155 -42.08 20.54 -19.05
C LYS A 155 -40.63 20.03 -18.99
N LYS A 156 -39.68 20.93 -18.77
CA LYS A 156 -38.25 20.63 -18.58
C LYS A 156 -37.97 19.94 -17.24
N ILE A 157 -38.67 20.30 -16.17
CA ILE A 157 -38.54 19.69 -14.83
C ILE A 157 -39.23 18.33 -14.79
N ILE A 158 -40.40 18.18 -15.43
CA ILE A 158 -41.10 16.89 -15.53
C ILE A 158 -40.23 15.87 -16.25
N LYS A 159 -39.65 16.24 -17.40
CA LYS A 159 -38.70 15.38 -18.12
C LYS A 159 -37.46 15.02 -17.30
N LEU A 160 -36.93 15.95 -16.49
CA LEU A 160 -35.79 15.72 -15.60
C LEU A 160 -36.14 14.82 -14.39
N LEU A 161 -37.36 14.92 -13.87
CA LEU A 161 -37.87 14.06 -12.80
C LEU A 161 -38.18 12.65 -13.33
N ASP A 162 -38.70 12.53 -14.55
CA ASP A 162 -38.87 11.25 -15.23
C ASP A 162 -37.52 10.61 -15.54
N GLU A 163 -36.54 11.37 -16.04
CA GLU A 163 -35.15 10.92 -16.20
C GLU A 163 -34.50 10.56 -14.85
N TYR A 164 -34.82 11.26 -13.77
CA TYR A 164 -34.35 10.91 -12.41
C TYR A 164 -35.02 9.64 -11.87
N ASN A 165 -36.32 9.44 -12.13
CA ASN A 165 -37.05 8.23 -11.79
C ASN A 165 -36.55 7.05 -12.62
N GLU A 166 -36.23 7.26 -13.90
CA GLU A 166 -35.60 6.31 -14.81
C GLU A 166 -34.17 5.97 -14.35
N LEU A 167 -33.41 6.95 -13.85
CA LEU A 167 -32.12 6.72 -13.20
C LEU A 167 -32.28 5.93 -11.89
N LEU A 168 -33.22 6.29 -11.01
CA LEU A 168 -33.53 5.55 -9.78
C LEU A 168 -33.94 4.11 -10.06
N THR A 169 -34.69 3.86 -11.14
CA THR A 169 -35.06 2.51 -11.59
C THR A 169 -33.89 1.78 -12.22
N ASN A 170 -33.07 2.43 -13.06
CA ASN A 170 -31.85 1.86 -13.63
C ASN A 170 -30.82 1.46 -12.55
N TYR A 171 -30.75 2.21 -11.45
CA TYR A 171 -29.91 1.92 -10.28
C TYR A 171 -30.66 1.18 -9.16
N LYS A 172 -31.90 0.75 -9.41
CA LYS A 172 -32.68 -0.17 -8.55
C LYS A 172 -32.82 0.29 -7.10
N LEU A 173 -32.93 1.60 -6.90
CA LEU A 173 -33.23 2.24 -5.61
C LEU A 173 -34.74 2.40 -5.46
N ASP A 174 -35.30 2.10 -4.28
CA ASP A 174 -36.73 2.26 -4.04
C ASP A 174 -37.12 3.76 -4.04
N TYR A 175 -37.76 4.18 -5.13
CA TYR A 175 -38.27 5.55 -5.29
C TYR A 175 -39.29 5.94 -4.22
N ARG A 176 -39.93 4.96 -3.56
CA ARG A 176 -40.94 5.18 -2.51
C ARG A 176 -40.31 5.59 -1.19
N LEU A 177 -39.15 5.02 -0.85
CA LEU A 177 -38.40 5.30 0.39
C LEU A 177 -37.62 6.61 0.33
N SER A 178 -37.33 7.11 -0.87
CA SER A 178 -36.62 8.37 -1.10
C SER A 178 -37.54 9.56 -1.41
N ASN A 179 -38.85 9.37 -1.28
CA ASN A 179 -39.81 10.44 -1.56
C ASN A 179 -40.55 10.83 -0.27
N LEU A 180 -40.13 11.95 0.34
CA LEU A 180 -40.74 12.48 1.56
C LEU A 180 -42.26 12.67 1.41
N TRP A 181 -42.74 12.98 0.20
CA TRP A 181 -44.17 13.04 -0.11
C TRP A 181 -44.86 11.67 -0.04
N TYR A 182 -44.23 10.60 -0.52
CA TYR A 182 -44.78 9.24 -0.41
C TYR A 182 -44.88 8.80 1.05
N ILE A 183 -43.83 9.05 1.84
CA ILE A 183 -43.78 8.74 3.28
C ILE A 183 -44.90 9.47 4.03
N ILE A 184 -45.07 10.78 3.81
CA ILE A 184 -46.12 11.58 4.47
C ILE A 184 -47.54 11.15 4.03
N THR A 185 -47.71 10.64 2.81
CA THR A 185 -49.03 10.29 2.29
C THR A 185 -49.50 8.86 2.61
N HIS A 186 -48.59 7.96 3.02
CA HIS A 186 -48.86 6.53 3.23
C HIS A 186 -48.63 6.05 4.68
N ILE A 187 -48.47 6.95 5.65
CA ILE A 187 -48.43 6.58 7.08
C ILE A 187 -49.73 5.85 7.46
N ASN A 188 -49.59 4.63 8.00
CA ASN A 188 -50.71 3.75 8.34
C ASN A 188 -51.43 4.27 9.61
N TYR A 189 -52.69 4.67 9.45
CA TYR A 189 -53.40 5.54 10.40
C TYR A 189 -54.11 4.79 11.54
N ASP A 190 -54.32 3.48 11.41
CA ASP A 190 -55.19 2.71 12.32
C ASP A 190 -54.58 2.43 13.71
N ARG A 191 -53.34 2.87 13.99
CA ARG A 191 -52.64 2.62 15.27
C ARG A 191 -52.43 3.83 16.18
N LEU A 192 -52.93 5.02 15.84
CA LEU A 192 -52.59 6.25 16.57
C LEU A 192 -53.84 6.90 17.20
N VAL A 193 -54.06 6.62 18.50
CA VAL A 193 -55.29 7.02 19.23
C VAL A 193 -55.14 8.34 20.00
N ASP A 194 -53.93 8.87 20.19
CA ASP A 194 -53.71 10.14 20.93
C ASP A 194 -52.89 11.20 20.15
N ASN A 195 -53.33 12.47 20.24
CA ASN A 195 -52.69 13.64 19.60
C ASN A 195 -51.21 13.84 19.96
N VAL A 196 -50.76 13.35 21.12
CA VAL A 196 -49.36 13.45 21.58
C VAL A 196 -48.49 12.36 20.91
N ILE A 197 -49.01 11.12 20.80
CA ILE A 197 -48.32 9.99 20.16
C ILE A 197 -48.15 10.24 18.66
N ILE A 198 -49.12 10.91 18.02
CA ILE A 198 -49.07 11.30 16.61
C ILE A 198 -47.88 12.23 16.33
N LYS A 199 -47.56 13.18 17.21
CA LYS A 199 -46.46 14.14 17.01
C LYS A 199 -45.07 13.50 17.09
N GLU A 200 -44.84 12.58 18.03
CA GLU A 200 -43.56 11.87 18.15
C GLU A 200 -43.34 10.86 17.02
N VAL A 201 -44.37 10.08 16.67
CA VAL A 201 -44.31 9.12 15.56
C VAL A 201 -44.07 9.84 14.23
N MET A 202 -44.71 11.00 14.02
CA MET A 202 -44.49 11.83 12.83
C MET A 202 -43.05 12.34 12.72
N LEU A 203 -42.44 12.80 13.82
CA LEU A 203 -41.04 13.21 13.82
C LEU A 203 -40.10 12.06 13.48
N LYS A 204 -40.38 10.86 14.00
CA LYS A 204 -39.58 9.66 13.75
C LYS A 204 -39.64 9.22 12.29
N GLU A 205 -40.83 9.22 11.68
CA GLU A 205 -41.00 8.88 10.25
C GLU A 205 -40.41 9.95 9.31
N LEU A 206 -40.48 11.23 9.69
CA LEU A 206 -39.81 12.31 8.95
C LEU A 206 -38.29 12.18 9.01
N GLN A 207 -37.76 11.87 10.19
CA GLN A 207 -36.33 11.63 10.37
C GLN A 207 -35.88 10.44 9.52
N TYR A 208 -36.64 9.34 9.54
CA TYR A 208 -36.39 8.17 8.69
C TYR A 208 -36.41 8.51 7.19
N GLY A 209 -37.41 9.29 6.73
CA GLY A 209 -37.47 9.73 5.34
C GLY A 209 -36.31 10.62 4.92
N ILE A 210 -35.87 11.55 5.79
CA ILE A 210 -34.70 12.40 5.54
C ILE A 210 -33.42 11.57 5.47
N GLU A 211 -33.26 10.58 6.36
CA GLU A 211 -32.11 9.67 6.35
C GLU A 211 -32.06 8.87 5.03
N LYS A 212 -33.18 8.32 4.56
CA LYS A 212 -33.26 7.62 3.26
C LYS A 212 -33.02 8.53 2.06
N CYS A 213 -33.52 9.76 2.07
CA CYS A 213 -33.20 10.75 1.02
C CYS A 213 -31.70 11.07 0.99
N ARG A 214 -31.06 11.18 2.16
CA ARG A 214 -29.61 11.44 2.27
C ARG A 214 -28.77 10.27 1.77
N GLU A 215 -29.16 9.03 2.06
CA GLU A 215 -28.49 7.82 1.55
C GLU A 215 -28.49 7.81 0.02
N VAL A 216 -29.65 7.99 -0.61
CA VAL A 216 -29.81 8.02 -2.08
C VAL A 216 -29.02 9.17 -2.70
N GLN A 217 -29.05 10.36 -2.09
CA GLN A 217 -28.27 11.49 -2.58
C GLN A 217 -26.76 11.24 -2.51
N THR A 218 -26.29 10.65 -1.41
CA THR A 218 -24.89 10.30 -1.21
C THR A 218 -24.44 9.27 -2.24
N TYR A 219 -25.28 8.27 -2.53
CA TYR A 219 -25.03 7.30 -3.59
C TYR A 219 -24.84 7.96 -4.95
N PHE A 220 -25.81 8.77 -5.41
CA PHE A 220 -25.68 9.42 -6.72
C PHE A 220 -24.52 10.42 -6.78
N PHE A 221 -24.22 11.11 -5.67
CA PHE A 221 -23.08 12.02 -5.60
C PHE A 221 -21.76 11.26 -5.75
N ASN A 222 -21.61 10.14 -5.05
CA ASN A 222 -20.42 9.29 -5.15
C ASN A 222 -20.31 8.68 -6.56
N SER A 223 -21.41 8.20 -7.14
CA SER A 223 -21.46 7.71 -8.52
C SER A 223 -21.08 8.79 -9.53
N TYR A 224 -21.54 10.04 -9.33
CA TYR A 224 -21.15 11.19 -10.13
C TYR A 224 -19.66 11.50 -10.02
N GLN A 225 -19.12 11.57 -8.79
CA GLN A 225 -17.69 11.83 -8.58
C GLN A 225 -16.82 10.74 -9.21
N ASN A 226 -17.23 9.48 -9.08
CA ASN A 226 -16.57 8.34 -9.70
C ASN A 226 -16.61 8.43 -11.23
N PHE A 227 -17.77 8.73 -11.82
CA PHE A 227 -17.90 8.89 -13.27
C PHE A 227 -17.07 10.06 -13.79
N LYS A 228 -17.11 11.21 -13.12
CA LYS A 228 -16.31 12.40 -13.46
C LYS A 228 -14.82 12.05 -13.45
N LYS A 229 -14.35 11.39 -12.39
CA LYS A 229 -12.97 10.92 -12.27
C LYS A 229 -12.61 9.95 -13.40
N GLN A 230 -13.44 8.94 -13.68
CA GLN A 230 -13.22 7.99 -14.78
C GLN A 230 -13.14 8.70 -16.15
N LYS A 231 -14.01 9.68 -16.40
CA LYS A 231 -13.99 10.49 -17.62
C LYS A 231 -12.69 11.29 -17.73
N GLU A 232 -12.31 12.03 -16.69
CA GLU A 232 -11.05 12.79 -16.66
C GLU A 232 -9.84 11.88 -16.93
N GLN A 233 -9.78 10.70 -16.30
CA GLN A 233 -8.74 9.70 -16.55
C GLN A 233 -8.75 9.14 -17.98
N PHE A 234 -9.92 8.99 -18.58
CA PHE A 234 -10.06 8.51 -19.95
C PHE A 234 -9.49 9.49 -20.98
N TYR A 235 -9.65 10.80 -20.76
CA TYR A 235 -9.14 11.84 -21.67
C TYR A 235 -7.72 12.31 -21.35
N ASP A 236 -7.22 12.08 -20.14
CA ASP A 236 -5.82 12.39 -19.80
C ASP A 236 -4.86 11.66 -20.75
N ASN A 237 -3.75 12.27 -21.15
CA ASN A 237 -2.79 11.56 -21.99
C ASN A 237 -1.95 10.55 -21.18
N ASN A 238 -1.89 10.73 -19.86
CA ASN A 238 -1.01 9.96 -18.99
C ASN A 238 -1.70 8.72 -18.43
N ILE A 239 -0.88 7.72 -18.12
CA ILE A 239 -1.33 6.52 -17.40
C ILE A 239 -0.87 6.55 -15.95
N LYS A 240 -1.52 5.78 -15.08
CA LYS A 240 -1.09 5.71 -13.68
C LYS A 240 0.29 5.05 -13.61
N SER A 241 1.18 5.66 -12.84
CA SER A 241 2.51 5.14 -12.59
C SER A 241 3.03 5.60 -11.23
N ALA A 242 4.01 4.87 -10.70
CA ALA A 242 4.71 5.25 -9.48
C ALA A 242 6.10 4.62 -9.38
N TRP A 243 6.95 5.27 -8.60
CA TRP A 243 8.16 4.66 -8.07
C TRP A 243 7.83 3.72 -6.91
N THR A 244 8.67 2.71 -6.70
CA THR A 244 8.59 1.85 -5.51
C THR A 244 8.88 2.66 -4.24
N LYS A 245 8.32 2.24 -3.11
CA LYS A 245 8.58 2.92 -1.83
C LYS A 245 10.02 2.71 -1.39
N LYS A 246 10.47 3.61 -0.50
CA LYS A 246 11.86 3.70 -0.04
C LYS A 246 12.84 3.67 -1.22
N LEU A 247 12.55 4.49 -2.25
CA LEU A 247 13.18 4.46 -3.56
C LEU A 247 14.72 4.40 -3.50
N GLY A 248 15.36 5.24 -2.67
CA GLY A 248 16.82 5.25 -2.54
C GLY A 248 17.41 3.90 -2.09
N HIS A 249 16.75 3.17 -1.20
CA HIS A 249 17.19 1.82 -0.80
C HIS A 249 16.85 0.77 -1.86
N SER A 250 15.62 0.83 -2.38
CA SER A 250 15.11 -0.09 -3.39
C SER A 250 15.91 -0.04 -4.68
N MET A 251 16.44 1.13 -5.04
CA MET A 251 17.23 1.34 -6.26
C MET A 251 18.63 0.71 -6.19
N ILE A 252 19.20 0.55 -5.00
CA ILE A 252 20.54 0.00 -4.83
C ILE A 252 20.46 -1.53 -4.84
N ASP A 253 21.24 -2.17 -5.72
CA ASP A 253 21.48 -3.60 -5.61
C ASP A 253 22.55 -3.84 -4.54
N TYR A 254 23.74 -3.28 -4.76
CA TYR A 254 24.83 -3.25 -3.77
C TYR A 254 25.78 -2.06 -3.95
N ILE A 255 26.51 -1.77 -2.87
CA ILE A 255 27.66 -0.87 -2.83
C ILE A 255 28.85 -1.64 -2.27
N ASP A 256 29.95 -1.70 -3.02
CA ASP A 256 31.19 -2.36 -2.65
C ASP A 256 32.30 -1.35 -2.37
N ILE A 257 33.14 -1.65 -1.38
CA ILE A 257 34.39 -0.94 -1.14
C ILE A 257 35.56 -1.87 -1.43
N PHE A 258 36.43 -1.42 -2.34
CA PHE A 258 37.70 -2.06 -2.63
C PHE A 258 38.86 -1.19 -2.13
N ILE A 259 39.85 -1.85 -1.56
CA ILE A 259 41.12 -1.22 -1.15
C ILE A 259 42.24 -2.05 -1.74
N GLY A 260 43.09 -1.44 -2.57
CA GLY A 260 44.22 -2.15 -3.21
C GLY A 260 43.78 -3.37 -4.02
N GLY A 261 42.63 -3.28 -4.70
CA GLY A 261 42.06 -4.34 -5.54
C GLY A 261 41.30 -5.45 -4.80
N LYS A 262 41.22 -5.43 -3.47
CA LYS A 262 40.46 -6.41 -2.68
C LYS A 262 39.17 -5.81 -2.14
N ARG A 263 38.04 -6.51 -2.31
CA ARG A 263 36.76 -6.14 -1.68
C ARG A 263 36.85 -6.31 -0.17
N ILE A 264 36.64 -5.23 0.56
CA ILE A 264 36.67 -5.21 2.04
C ILE A 264 35.27 -5.40 2.61
N ASP A 265 34.28 -4.70 2.04
CA ASP A 265 32.90 -4.71 2.55
C ASP A 265 31.89 -4.56 1.41
N ARG A 266 30.67 -5.08 1.63
CA ARG A 266 29.54 -5.03 0.70
C ARG A 266 28.25 -4.72 1.45
N HIS A 267 27.58 -3.65 1.06
CA HIS A 267 26.25 -3.32 1.56
C HIS A 267 25.20 -3.50 0.47
N LEU A 268 24.17 -4.30 0.75
CA LEU A 268 23.02 -4.49 -0.14
C LEU A 268 21.98 -3.40 0.12
N GLY A 269 21.21 -2.97 -0.90
CA GLY A 269 20.12 -2.00 -0.68
C GLY A 269 19.07 -2.50 0.32
N ILE A 270 18.75 -3.80 0.27
CA ILE A 270 17.88 -4.48 1.24
C ILE A 270 18.46 -4.42 2.66
N TRP A 271 19.77 -4.61 2.80
CA TRP A 271 20.43 -4.51 4.10
C TRP A 271 20.42 -3.08 4.63
N ILE A 272 20.67 -2.08 3.77
CA ILE A 272 20.58 -0.66 4.16
C ILE A 272 19.18 -0.35 4.68
N ASP A 273 18.13 -0.91 4.05
CA ASP A 273 16.75 -0.73 4.51
C ASP A 273 16.49 -1.35 5.89
N ILE A 274 16.86 -2.62 6.06
CA ILE A 274 16.70 -3.35 7.31
C ILE A 274 17.51 -2.67 8.43
N TRP A 275 18.75 -2.26 8.12
CA TRP A 275 19.62 -1.58 9.07
C TRP A 275 19.06 -0.22 9.47
N ASN A 276 18.47 0.52 8.52
CA ASN A 276 17.81 1.78 8.82
C ASN A 276 16.68 1.59 9.83
N ASP A 277 15.81 0.60 9.63
CA ASP A 277 14.69 0.29 10.52
C ASP A 277 15.17 -0.16 11.92
N LEU A 278 16.35 -0.80 12.00
CA LEU A 278 16.98 -1.25 13.24
C LEU A 278 17.70 -0.14 14.03
N VAL A 279 18.14 0.95 13.38
CA VAL A 279 19.05 1.94 14.00
C VAL A 279 18.45 3.34 14.13
N TYR A 280 17.88 3.88 13.05
CA TYR A 280 17.41 5.27 13.06
C TYR A 280 16.22 5.44 13.98
N LYS A 281 16.09 6.58 14.67
CA LYS A 281 14.99 6.89 15.60
C LYS A 281 13.76 7.45 14.88
N GLU A 282 12.57 7.28 15.46
CA GLU A 282 11.30 7.77 14.89
C GLU A 282 11.32 9.26 14.53
N THR A 283 11.93 10.10 15.38
CA THR A 283 12.03 11.54 15.14
C THR A 283 12.85 11.92 13.90
N GLN A 284 13.69 11.01 13.39
CA GLN A 284 14.54 11.24 12.21
C GLN A 284 13.94 10.64 10.94
N ILE A 285 12.91 9.79 11.05
CA ILE A 285 12.35 9.02 9.92
C ILE A 285 11.81 9.94 8.84
N ASP A 286 11.10 11.02 9.18
CA ASP A 286 10.51 11.91 8.18
C ASP A 286 11.58 12.63 7.35
N SER A 287 12.63 13.13 8.02
CA SER A 287 13.77 13.75 7.33
C SER A 287 14.50 12.74 6.46
N TYR A 288 14.68 11.52 6.96
CA TYR A 288 15.33 10.44 6.23
C TYR A 288 14.50 10.00 5.01
N ASN A 289 13.18 9.87 5.15
CA ASN A 289 12.26 9.54 4.05
C ASN A 289 12.35 10.58 2.92
N ASN A 290 12.49 11.86 3.25
CA ASN A 290 12.73 12.89 2.24
C ASN A 290 14.08 12.65 1.54
N LEU A 291 15.17 12.41 2.28
CA LEU A 291 16.49 12.15 1.69
C LEU A 291 16.46 10.97 0.70
N ILE A 292 15.81 9.87 1.04
CA ILE A 292 15.77 8.67 0.19
C ILE A 292 14.64 8.69 -0.87
N GLY A 293 13.91 9.78 -1.02
CA GLY A 293 12.82 9.90 -2.00
C GLY A 293 11.58 9.04 -1.67
N ASN A 294 11.36 8.67 -0.40
CA ASN A 294 10.17 7.98 0.06
C ASN A 294 9.02 8.97 0.34
N ILE A 295 8.64 9.73 -0.70
CA ILE A 295 7.63 10.78 -0.63
C ILE A 295 6.42 10.44 -1.50
N ASP A 296 5.24 10.81 -1.02
CA ASP A 296 3.95 10.57 -1.67
C ASP A 296 3.90 11.04 -3.12
N VAL A 297 4.61 12.11 -3.47
CA VAL A 297 4.65 12.63 -4.85
C VAL A 297 5.27 11.61 -5.83
N LEU A 298 6.29 10.88 -5.38
CA LEU A 298 7.00 9.86 -6.17
C LEU A 298 6.32 8.49 -6.08
N THR A 299 5.85 8.10 -4.89
CA THR A 299 5.37 6.75 -4.59
C THR A 299 3.86 6.57 -4.77
N ASN A 300 3.07 7.65 -4.83
CA ASN A 300 1.62 7.49 -5.05
C ASN A 300 1.32 7.06 -6.48
N PHE A 301 0.57 5.96 -6.59
CA PHE A 301 0.12 5.42 -7.86
C PHE A 301 -1.01 6.26 -8.47
N ASN A 302 -0.63 7.20 -9.33
CA ASN A 302 -1.54 8.16 -9.93
C ASN A 302 -1.05 8.59 -11.33
N ILE A 303 -1.86 9.40 -12.01
CA ILE A 303 -1.61 9.89 -13.38
C ILE A 303 -0.67 11.11 -13.39
N ILE A 304 -0.37 11.66 -12.21
CA ILE A 304 0.42 12.88 -12.07
C ILE A 304 1.86 12.56 -12.45
N LYS A 305 2.42 13.40 -13.32
CA LYS A 305 3.83 13.39 -13.71
C LYS A 305 4.74 13.31 -12.48
N LYS A 306 5.73 12.44 -12.50
CA LYS A 306 6.72 12.33 -11.42
C LYS A 306 7.79 13.41 -11.63
N PRO A 307 8.01 14.31 -10.66
CA PRO A 307 9.00 15.37 -10.81
C PRO A 307 10.42 14.82 -10.75
N SER A 308 11.38 15.63 -11.21
CA SER A 308 12.79 15.41 -10.94
C SER A 308 13.04 15.51 -9.43
N TYR A 309 13.90 14.66 -8.87
CA TYR A 309 14.17 14.64 -7.43
C TYR A 309 15.61 14.22 -7.13
N ASP A 310 16.21 14.85 -6.13
CA ASP A 310 17.56 14.54 -5.64
C ASP A 310 17.46 13.57 -4.44
N ILE A 311 18.05 12.40 -4.60
CA ILE A 311 18.04 11.31 -3.63
C ILE A 311 19.42 11.23 -2.99
N TYR A 312 19.47 11.29 -1.66
CA TYR A 312 20.67 11.13 -0.85
C TYR A 312 20.54 9.90 0.02
N VAL A 313 21.40 8.89 -0.20
CA VAL A 313 21.45 7.66 0.61
C VAL A 313 22.73 7.66 1.44
N PRO A 314 22.66 7.89 2.76
CA PRO A 314 23.82 7.81 3.63
C PRO A 314 24.38 6.38 3.67
N MET A 315 25.68 6.24 3.40
CA MET A 315 26.32 4.93 3.46
C MET A 315 26.66 4.58 4.92
N SER A 316 26.68 3.29 5.27
CA SER A 316 26.88 2.83 6.66
C SER A 316 28.17 2.04 6.90
N PHE A 317 29.23 2.29 6.11
CA PHE A 317 30.54 1.65 6.28
C PHE A 317 31.21 2.05 7.61
N TRP A 318 32.24 1.31 8.05
CA TRP A 318 32.86 1.51 9.36
C TRP A 318 33.36 2.95 9.58
N PHE A 319 33.94 3.58 8.55
CA PHE A 319 34.44 4.95 8.60
C PHE A 319 33.33 6.02 8.52
N ASN A 320 32.09 5.62 8.21
CA ASN A 320 30.92 6.50 8.24
C ASN A 320 30.27 6.55 9.63
N LYS A 321 30.52 5.57 10.51
CA LYS A 321 29.84 5.52 11.80
C LYS A 321 30.41 6.55 12.77
N TYR A 322 31.74 6.54 12.95
CA TYR A 322 32.44 7.35 13.94
C TYR A 322 33.66 8.05 13.32
N TYR A 323 33.89 9.32 13.66
CA TYR A 323 35.07 10.06 13.19
C TYR A 323 36.41 9.47 13.67
N GLY A 324 36.41 8.75 14.80
CA GLY A 324 37.59 8.01 15.26
C GLY A 324 38.02 6.85 14.35
N LEU A 325 37.13 6.43 13.43
CA LEU A 325 37.39 5.41 12.41
C LEU A 325 37.49 6.01 11.00
N ALA A 326 37.62 7.34 10.89
CA ALA A 326 37.82 7.99 9.60
C ALA A 326 38.99 7.34 8.87
N PHE A 327 38.77 7.04 7.60
CA PHE A 327 39.69 6.23 6.82
C PHE A 327 40.90 7.07 6.39
N PRO A 328 42.14 6.68 6.73
CA PRO A 328 43.32 7.50 6.50
C PRO A 328 43.85 7.38 5.06
N LEU A 329 43.43 8.30 4.19
CA LEU A 329 43.92 8.38 2.81
C LEU A 329 45.44 8.62 2.76
N ILE A 330 45.96 9.46 3.66
CA ILE A 330 47.38 9.81 3.69
C ILE A 330 48.30 8.63 4.02
N ALA A 331 47.81 7.66 4.79
CA ALA A 331 48.57 6.47 5.16
C ALA A 331 48.59 5.41 4.04
N MET A 332 47.73 5.57 3.02
CA MET A 332 47.50 4.58 1.96
C MET A 332 47.91 5.12 0.58
N GLN A 333 49.11 5.70 0.47
CA GLN A 333 49.58 6.36 -0.76
C GLN A 333 49.71 5.43 -1.97
N TYR A 334 49.88 4.12 -1.74
CA TYR A 334 50.07 3.13 -2.79
C TYR A 334 48.81 2.31 -3.11
N ASN A 335 47.74 2.50 -2.34
CA ASN A 335 46.51 1.76 -2.50
C ASN A 335 45.37 2.73 -2.81
N ASP A 336 44.72 2.52 -3.93
CA ASP A 336 43.54 3.29 -4.29
C ASP A 336 42.29 2.66 -3.67
N ILE A 337 41.31 3.52 -3.38
CA ILE A 337 40.02 3.14 -2.85
C ILE A 337 39.02 3.27 -3.98
N HIS A 338 38.34 2.18 -4.27
CA HIS A 338 37.29 2.14 -5.27
C HIS A 338 35.96 1.91 -4.57
N ILE A 339 34.97 2.71 -4.93
CA ILE A 339 33.58 2.52 -4.50
C ILE A 339 32.80 2.14 -5.74
N ASN A 340 32.29 0.91 -5.75
CA ASN A 340 31.47 0.42 -6.84
C ASN A 340 30.01 0.41 -6.42
N VAL A 341 29.15 0.99 -7.25
CA VAL A 341 27.71 1.09 -7.02
C VAL A 341 27.00 0.40 -8.17
N LYS A 342 26.19 -0.61 -7.85
CA LYS A 342 25.30 -1.25 -8.82
C LYS A 342 23.85 -0.92 -8.50
N LEU A 343 23.15 -0.37 -9.49
CA LEU A 343 21.73 -0.09 -9.39
C LEU A 343 20.90 -1.27 -9.91
N ARG A 344 19.68 -1.42 -9.38
CA ARG A 344 18.68 -2.36 -9.90
C ARG A 344 18.22 -1.95 -11.29
N LYS A 345 17.52 -2.86 -11.96
CA LYS A 345 16.88 -2.57 -13.26
C LYS A 345 15.73 -1.58 -13.07
N PHE A 346 15.42 -0.80 -14.11
CA PHE A 346 14.33 0.19 -14.05
C PHE A 346 12.98 -0.46 -13.72
N GLU A 347 12.72 -1.65 -14.29
CA GLU A 347 11.52 -2.45 -14.03
C GLU A 347 11.34 -2.80 -12.54
N GLU A 348 12.43 -2.93 -11.77
CA GLU A 348 12.39 -3.30 -10.36
C GLU A 348 12.13 -2.12 -9.42
N VAL A 349 12.11 -0.89 -9.93
CA VAL A 349 11.94 0.35 -9.15
C VAL A 349 10.79 1.23 -9.63
N PHE A 350 10.20 0.94 -10.78
CA PHE A 350 9.09 1.70 -11.35
C PHE A 350 8.02 0.76 -11.90
N TYR A 351 6.76 1.16 -11.80
CA TYR A 351 5.63 0.35 -12.27
C TYR A 351 4.47 1.21 -12.78
N THR A 352 3.70 0.65 -13.72
CA THR A 352 2.59 1.33 -14.41
C THR A 352 1.27 0.58 -14.24
N GLU A 353 0.17 1.18 -14.72
CA GLU A 353 -1.13 0.51 -14.80
C GLU A 353 -1.08 -0.68 -15.74
N LYS A 354 -1.74 -1.77 -15.35
CA LYS A 354 -1.91 -2.95 -16.20
C LYS A 354 -2.60 -2.59 -17.50
N ILE A 355 -2.08 -3.14 -18.59
CA ILE A 355 -2.66 -2.99 -19.92
C ILE A 355 -3.13 -4.34 -20.42
N TYR A 356 -4.26 -4.27 -21.10
CA TYR A 356 -4.95 -5.40 -21.68
C TYR A 356 -5.10 -5.18 -23.18
N LYS A 357 -4.79 -6.21 -23.94
CA LYS A 357 -5.19 -6.31 -25.34
C LYS A 357 -6.63 -6.79 -25.37
N CYS A 358 -7.48 -6.09 -26.10
CA CYS A 358 -8.89 -6.41 -26.25
C CYS A 358 -9.36 -6.06 -27.65
N TYR A 359 -10.49 -6.61 -28.07
CA TYR A 359 -11.13 -6.27 -29.34
C TYR A 359 -12.34 -5.40 -29.06
N VAL A 360 -12.33 -4.17 -29.58
CA VAL A 360 -13.50 -3.27 -29.51
C VAL A 360 -14.11 -3.19 -30.89
N ASN A 361 -15.34 -3.69 -31.05
CA ASN A 361 -16.00 -3.83 -32.35
C ASN A 361 -15.09 -4.54 -33.38
N ASP A 362 -14.51 -5.68 -32.98
CA ASP A 362 -13.59 -6.53 -33.76
C ASP A 362 -12.23 -5.89 -34.14
N LEU A 363 -11.92 -4.69 -33.65
CA LEU A 363 -10.62 -4.04 -33.84
C LEU A 363 -9.72 -4.24 -32.60
N PRO A 364 -8.48 -4.73 -32.77
CA PRO A 364 -7.56 -4.92 -31.65
C PRO A 364 -7.11 -3.58 -31.07
N LYS A 365 -7.19 -3.45 -29.75
CA LYS A 365 -6.81 -2.25 -29.00
C LYS A 365 -6.17 -2.62 -27.67
N ASN A 366 -5.19 -1.82 -27.26
CA ASN A 366 -4.63 -1.88 -25.91
C ASN A 366 -5.34 -0.85 -25.04
N LEU A 367 -5.87 -1.27 -23.90
CA LEU A 367 -6.62 -0.43 -22.95
C LEU A 367 -6.26 -0.80 -21.51
N THR A 368 -6.43 0.14 -20.59
CA THR A 368 -6.36 -0.17 -19.15
C THR A 368 -7.68 -0.76 -18.66
N ALA A 369 -7.66 -1.50 -17.55
CA ALA A 369 -8.88 -2.07 -16.96
C ALA A 369 -9.97 -1.00 -16.72
N SER A 370 -9.57 0.18 -16.23
CA SER A 370 -10.50 1.30 -16.00
C SER A 370 -11.15 1.82 -17.29
N MET A 371 -10.44 1.78 -18.42
CA MET A 371 -10.98 2.15 -19.72
C MET A 371 -11.95 1.10 -20.25
N ILE A 372 -11.62 -0.19 -20.09
CA ILE A 372 -12.50 -1.30 -20.48
C ILE A 372 -13.83 -1.21 -19.72
N ASP A 373 -13.76 -1.03 -18.39
CA ASP A 373 -14.95 -0.88 -17.54
C ASP A 373 -15.79 0.35 -17.93
N PHE A 374 -15.13 1.44 -18.33
CA PHE A 374 -15.81 2.65 -18.77
C PHE A 374 -16.51 2.47 -20.12
N ILE A 375 -15.84 1.84 -21.10
CA ILE A 375 -16.40 1.58 -22.44
C ILE A 375 -17.54 0.56 -22.38
N ARG A 376 -17.43 -0.48 -21.54
CA ARG A 376 -18.50 -1.50 -21.37
C ARG A 376 -19.84 -0.94 -20.90
N LYS A 377 -19.83 0.21 -20.21
CA LYS A 377 -21.07 0.89 -19.79
C LYS A 377 -21.82 1.50 -20.98
N GLU A 378 -21.16 1.68 -22.12
CA GLU A 378 -21.80 2.20 -23.32
C GLU A 378 -22.32 1.08 -24.21
N SER A 379 -23.61 1.11 -24.52
CA SER A 379 -24.28 0.10 -25.36
C SER A 379 -23.77 0.03 -26.81
N LYS A 380 -22.98 1.01 -27.26
CA LYS A 380 -22.46 1.11 -28.63
C LYS A 380 -21.21 0.27 -28.90
N PHE A 381 -20.51 -0.16 -27.85
CA PHE A 381 -19.24 -0.86 -27.99
C PHE A 381 -19.35 -2.29 -27.46
N THR A 382 -18.94 -3.26 -28.26
CA THR A 382 -18.76 -4.65 -27.81
C THR A 382 -17.27 -4.90 -27.57
N ILE A 383 -16.93 -5.41 -26.38
CA ILE A 383 -15.55 -5.77 -26.01
C ILE A 383 -15.43 -7.28 -25.86
N THR A 384 -14.52 -7.90 -26.61
CA THR A 384 -14.20 -9.33 -26.58
C THR A 384 -12.70 -9.56 -26.38
N ASP A 385 -12.33 -10.80 -26.01
CA ASP A 385 -10.96 -11.33 -25.90
C ASP A 385 -9.96 -10.42 -25.15
N ILE A 386 -10.13 -10.33 -23.82
CA ILE A 386 -9.29 -9.51 -22.94
C ILE A 386 -8.11 -10.35 -22.44
N GLU A 387 -6.90 -9.97 -22.85
CA GLU A 387 -5.64 -10.63 -22.46
C GLU A 387 -4.66 -9.62 -21.86
N GLU A 388 -3.94 -10.01 -20.80
CA GLU A 388 -2.89 -9.18 -20.20
C GLU A 388 -1.70 -9.03 -21.16
N THR A 389 -1.23 -7.80 -21.38
CA THR A 389 -0.03 -7.52 -22.16
C THR A 389 1.11 -7.08 -21.27
N ASN A 390 2.31 -7.63 -21.52
CA ASN A 390 3.52 -7.19 -20.84
C ASN A 390 4.02 -5.87 -21.43
N ILE A 391 4.50 -5.00 -20.56
CA ILE A 391 5.10 -3.72 -20.92
C ILE A 391 6.58 -3.77 -20.55
N TYR A 392 7.45 -3.56 -21.53
CA TYR A 392 8.89 -3.44 -21.30
C TYR A 392 9.22 -2.01 -20.92
N LEU A 393 9.38 -1.75 -19.61
CA LEU A 393 9.63 -0.39 -19.11
C LEU A 393 11.01 0.12 -19.55
N GLN A 394 11.95 -0.77 -19.81
CA GLN A 394 13.27 -0.41 -20.35
C GLN A 394 13.17 0.27 -21.72
N ASP A 395 12.30 -0.22 -22.60
CA ASP A 395 12.10 0.39 -23.92
C ASP A 395 11.52 1.81 -23.78
N ILE A 396 10.60 2.02 -22.84
CA ILE A 396 10.01 3.34 -22.57
C ILE A 396 11.07 4.29 -22.01
N TRP A 397 11.97 3.80 -21.16
CA TRP A 397 13.08 4.57 -20.63
C TRP A 397 14.00 5.09 -21.74
N GLU A 398 14.39 4.21 -22.66
CA GLU A 398 15.28 4.52 -23.77
C GLU A 398 14.61 5.41 -24.83
N ASN A 399 13.37 5.11 -25.21
CA ASN A 399 12.62 5.88 -26.21
C ASN A 399 12.38 7.35 -25.79
N ASN A 400 12.27 7.61 -24.48
CA ASN A 400 12.10 8.96 -23.94
C ASN A 400 13.43 9.65 -23.59
N ASN A 401 14.59 9.03 -23.87
CA ASN A 401 15.92 9.55 -23.56
C ASN A 401 16.09 9.96 -22.08
N TYR A 402 15.49 9.21 -21.16
CA TYR A 402 15.71 9.46 -19.74
C TYR A 402 17.13 9.08 -19.34
N SER A 403 17.72 9.89 -18.46
CA SER A 403 19.06 9.68 -17.93
C SER A 403 19.11 9.95 -16.43
N LEU A 404 20.00 9.26 -15.74
CA LEU A 404 20.31 9.48 -14.34
C LEU A 404 21.60 10.28 -14.24
N SER A 405 21.70 11.14 -13.23
CA SER A 405 22.97 11.70 -12.79
C SER A 405 23.24 11.31 -11.36
N GLY A 406 24.50 11.08 -11.01
CA GLY A 406 24.87 10.71 -9.65
C GLY A 406 26.33 11.00 -9.36
N ASN A 407 26.61 11.15 -8.08
CA ASN A 407 27.94 11.37 -7.51
C ASN A 407 27.99 10.78 -6.09
N ILE A 408 29.19 10.65 -5.55
CA ILE A 408 29.41 10.29 -4.15
C ILE A 408 29.81 11.55 -3.40
N ILE A 409 29.05 11.89 -2.37
CA ILE A 409 29.33 13.02 -1.50
C ILE A 409 30.13 12.50 -0.32
N THR A 410 31.29 13.09 -0.05
CA THR A 410 32.15 12.65 1.05
C THR A 410 32.72 13.80 1.85
N ASP A 411 32.80 13.60 3.17
CA ASP A 411 33.50 14.50 4.09
C ASP A 411 34.99 14.17 4.13
N TYR A 412 35.81 15.09 3.66
CA TYR A 412 37.27 15.07 3.82
C TYR A 412 37.67 15.78 5.10
N ILE A 413 38.61 15.19 5.84
CA ILE A 413 39.20 15.77 7.04
C ILE A 413 40.64 16.18 6.73
N PHE A 414 40.96 17.43 7.05
CA PHE A 414 42.29 18.01 6.90
C PHE A 414 42.91 18.14 8.28
N LEU A 415 44.09 17.56 8.45
CA LEU A 415 44.79 17.51 9.73
C LEU A 415 45.89 18.58 9.78
N ASP A 416 46.19 19.08 10.97
CA ASP A 416 47.37 19.91 11.17
C ASP A 416 48.66 19.15 10.81
N ASN A 417 49.70 19.89 10.40
CA ASN A 417 50.92 19.35 9.84
C ASN A 417 51.61 18.29 10.72
N ASN A 418 51.57 18.47 12.04
CA ASN A 418 52.18 17.52 12.98
C ASN A 418 51.41 16.20 13.05
N GLU A 419 50.08 16.27 13.11
CA GLU A 419 49.23 15.07 13.15
C GLU A 419 49.24 14.36 11.80
N ARG A 420 49.15 15.12 10.70
CA ARG A 420 49.29 14.64 9.33
C ARG A 420 50.57 13.82 9.12
N LYS A 421 51.72 14.36 9.55
CA LYS A 421 53.01 13.64 9.48
C LYS A 421 53.00 12.36 10.30
N ARG A 422 52.42 12.39 11.50
CA ARG A 422 52.28 11.21 12.35
C ARG A 422 51.45 10.14 11.66
N PHE A 423 50.30 10.50 11.10
CA PHE A 423 49.43 9.58 10.35
C PHE A 423 50.12 8.96 9.14
N ALA A 424 50.96 9.71 8.42
CA ALA A 424 51.69 9.18 7.27
C ALA A 424 52.82 8.20 7.65
N GLN A 425 53.41 8.35 8.84
CA GLN A 425 54.61 7.62 9.25
C GLN A 425 54.34 6.44 10.18
N SER A 426 53.28 6.48 10.99
CA SER A 426 52.96 5.41 11.93
C SER A 426 52.16 4.29 11.27
N GLY A 427 52.39 3.04 11.70
CA GLY A 427 51.46 1.95 11.43
C GLY A 427 50.15 2.15 12.21
N HIS A 428 49.02 1.91 11.55
CA HIS A 428 47.69 2.03 12.15
C HIS A 428 46.96 0.70 12.12
N GLU A 429 46.26 0.39 13.20
CA GLU A 429 45.37 -0.76 13.29
C GLU A 429 43.96 -0.27 13.62
N TYR A 430 43.02 -0.60 12.74
CA TYR A 430 41.61 -0.26 12.91
C TYR A 430 40.82 -1.55 13.14
N LEU A 431 40.08 -1.59 14.25
CA LEU A 431 39.03 -2.58 14.42
C LEU A 431 37.84 -2.13 13.55
N ILE A 432 37.55 -2.87 12.50
CA ILE A 432 36.46 -2.54 11.57
C ILE A 432 35.33 -3.55 11.66
N GLU A 433 34.12 -3.10 11.34
CA GLU A 433 32.95 -3.94 11.17
C GLU A 433 32.70 -4.11 9.67
N THR A 434 32.48 -5.35 9.25
CA THR A 434 32.14 -5.69 7.86
C THR A 434 30.83 -6.47 7.83
N ASN A 435 30.09 -6.32 6.75
CA ASN A 435 28.85 -7.04 6.54
C ASN A 435 29.09 -8.32 5.71
N GLN A 436 28.45 -9.42 6.13
CA GLN A 436 28.48 -10.69 5.42
C GLN A 436 27.04 -11.07 5.07
N ASN A 437 26.78 -11.28 3.79
CA ASN A 437 25.45 -11.48 3.25
C ASN A 437 25.36 -12.83 2.55
N SER A 438 24.24 -13.54 2.73
CA SER A 438 23.88 -14.75 1.99
C SER A 438 22.42 -14.65 1.57
N ILE A 439 22.13 -14.99 0.32
CA ILE A 439 20.77 -14.97 -0.24
C ILE A 439 20.47 -16.38 -0.72
N THR A 440 19.33 -16.92 -0.28
CA THR A 440 18.81 -18.21 -0.76
C THR A 440 17.50 -17.96 -1.50
N GLU A 441 17.47 -18.36 -2.78
CA GLU A 441 16.30 -18.20 -3.63
C GLU A 441 15.49 -19.50 -3.72
N ASN A 442 14.21 -19.38 -4.06
CA ASN A 442 13.31 -20.50 -4.38
C ASN A 442 13.10 -21.50 -3.23
N VAL A 443 13.08 -21.02 -1.98
CA VAL A 443 12.65 -21.81 -0.84
C VAL A 443 11.17 -22.17 -1.03
N SER A 444 10.84 -23.45 -0.95
CA SER A 444 9.47 -23.96 -1.16
C SER A 444 8.95 -24.82 0.00
N THR A 445 9.79 -25.09 1.00
CA THR A 445 9.47 -25.93 2.16
C THR A 445 9.19 -25.09 3.40
N ASN A 446 8.28 -25.56 4.25
CA ASN A 446 7.96 -24.91 5.52
C ASN A 446 9.15 -24.93 6.47
N ASP A 447 9.78 -26.09 6.64
CA ASP A 447 10.99 -26.19 7.43
C ASP A 447 12.19 -26.01 6.50
N PHE A 448 13.10 -25.13 6.93
CA PHE A 448 14.26 -24.73 6.17
C PHE A 448 15.45 -24.54 7.10
N ASP A 449 16.60 -25.09 6.74
CA ASP A 449 17.85 -24.93 7.47
C ASP A 449 18.81 -24.00 6.70
N ILE A 450 19.29 -22.98 7.41
CA ILE A 450 20.35 -22.10 6.92
C ILE A 450 21.67 -22.58 7.51
N VAL A 451 22.65 -22.82 6.65
CA VAL A 451 24.03 -23.13 7.03
C VAL A 451 24.91 -21.91 6.77
N PHE A 452 25.71 -21.50 7.76
CA PHE A 452 26.54 -20.29 7.70
C PHE A 452 27.99 -20.56 7.22
N ASP A 453 28.19 -21.45 6.25
CA ASP A 453 29.54 -21.89 5.80
C ASP A 453 30.45 -20.75 5.31
N GLN A 454 29.86 -19.70 4.74
CA GLN A 454 30.59 -18.58 4.17
C GLN A 454 30.96 -17.51 5.22
N PHE A 455 30.38 -17.59 6.42
CA PHE A 455 30.53 -16.58 7.44
C PHE A 455 31.78 -16.82 8.28
N LYS A 456 32.61 -15.80 8.43
CA LYS A 456 33.87 -15.86 9.18
C LYS A 456 33.97 -14.72 10.18
N ASN A 457 35.00 -14.77 11.02
CA ASN A 457 35.36 -13.77 12.04
C ASN A 457 34.40 -13.73 13.23
N GLN A 458 34.64 -12.75 14.12
CA GLN A 458 33.81 -12.48 15.28
C GLN A 458 32.50 -11.82 14.85
N CYS A 459 31.40 -12.55 14.93
CA CYS A 459 30.06 -12.10 14.61
C CYS A 459 29.42 -11.41 15.83
N LYS A 460 28.99 -10.17 15.64
CA LYS A 460 28.24 -9.40 16.64
C LYS A 460 26.79 -9.83 16.72
N GLU A 461 26.14 -9.96 15.57
CA GLU A 461 24.72 -10.27 15.45
C GLU A 461 24.39 -10.89 14.11
N ILE A 462 23.26 -11.60 14.07
CA ILE A 462 22.68 -12.15 12.85
C ILE A 462 21.32 -11.50 12.64
N VAL A 463 21.07 -11.04 11.42
CA VAL A 463 19.79 -10.49 10.99
C VAL A 463 19.31 -11.29 9.79
N TRP A 464 18.04 -11.69 9.78
CA TRP A 464 17.44 -12.45 8.69
C TRP A 464 16.00 -12.03 8.44
N ALA A 465 15.62 -12.06 7.17
CA ALA A 465 14.28 -11.74 6.68
C ALA A 465 13.98 -12.59 5.45
N THR A 466 12.71 -12.70 5.09
CA THR A 466 12.28 -13.37 3.86
C THR A 466 11.39 -12.45 3.05
N THR A 467 11.42 -12.60 1.72
CA THR A 467 10.55 -11.91 0.77
C THR A 467 10.00 -12.92 -0.24
N GLN A 468 8.85 -12.64 -0.87
CA GLN A 468 8.30 -13.50 -1.91
C GLN A 468 8.86 -13.09 -3.28
N ASN A 469 9.23 -14.05 -4.13
CA ASN A 469 9.78 -13.77 -5.47
C ASN A 469 8.81 -12.99 -6.37
N CYS A 470 7.49 -13.19 -6.18
CA CYS A 470 6.47 -12.45 -6.92
C CYS A 470 6.38 -10.96 -6.54
N LEU A 471 6.98 -10.55 -5.42
CA LEU A 471 7.06 -9.16 -4.97
C LEU A 471 8.40 -8.52 -5.33
N THR A 472 9.36 -9.26 -5.86
CA THR A 472 10.68 -8.73 -6.24
C THR A 472 10.88 -8.68 -7.75
N THR A 473 9.93 -9.19 -8.53
CA THR A 473 10.02 -9.27 -9.99
C THR A 473 8.84 -8.54 -10.65
N ASN A 474 9.15 -7.71 -11.66
CA ASN A 474 8.18 -6.93 -12.40
C ASN A 474 8.31 -7.17 -13.92
N THR A 475 8.20 -8.43 -14.34
CA THR A 475 8.33 -8.83 -15.75
C THR A 475 7.19 -8.31 -16.64
N ASN A 476 6.08 -7.87 -16.02
CA ASN A 476 4.91 -7.34 -16.72
C ASN A 476 4.86 -5.80 -16.73
N GLY A 477 5.81 -5.11 -16.12
CA GLY A 477 5.88 -3.64 -16.02
C GLY A 477 4.85 -2.99 -15.09
N SER A 478 3.97 -3.76 -14.46
CA SER A 478 2.82 -3.26 -13.68
C SER A 478 2.80 -3.74 -12.22
N THR A 479 3.72 -4.60 -11.83
CA THR A 479 3.85 -5.11 -10.46
C THR A 479 4.74 -4.19 -9.64
N GLU A 480 4.23 -3.67 -8.52
CA GLU A 480 5.05 -2.93 -7.56
C GLU A 480 6.06 -3.91 -6.92
N CYS A 481 7.36 -3.73 -7.18
CA CYS A 481 8.38 -4.45 -6.45
C CYS A 481 8.50 -3.90 -5.00
N GLN A 482 8.32 -4.79 -4.03
CA GLN A 482 8.27 -4.46 -2.60
C GLN A 482 9.55 -4.89 -1.87
N TRP A 483 10.69 -4.31 -2.24
CA TRP A 483 12.00 -4.57 -1.62
C TRP A 483 12.08 -4.22 -0.13
N TYR A 484 11.10 -3.45 0.36
CA TYR A 484 10.95 -2.97 1.73
C TYR A 484 9.95 -3.79 2.57
N ASN A 485 9.25 -4.77 1.98
CA ASN A 485 8.19 -5.51 2.67
C ASN A 485 8.65 -6.93 3.01
N TYR A 486 8.99 -7.14 4.27
CA TYR A 486 9.39 -8.44 4.83
C TYR A 486 8.23 -9.18 5.52
N SER A 487 7.03 -8.58 5.52
CA SER A 487 5.88 -9.12 6.23
C SER A 487 4.97 -9.93 5.31
N ASN A 488 4.30 -10.94 5.87
CA ASN A 488 3.19 -11.61 5.23
C ASN A 488 1.88 -11.16 5.88
N ARG A 489 1.11 -10.33 5.19
CA ARG A 489 -0.20 -9.82 5.68
C ARG A 489 -0.09 -9.14 7.06
N GLY A 490 0.99 -8.38 7.27
CA GLY A 490 1.25 -7.69 8.55
C GLY A 490 1.70 -8.64 9.68
N LYS A 491 2.01 -9.91 9.38
CA LYS A 491 2.62 -10.86 10.30
C LYS A 491 4.03 -11.21 9.84
N ASN A 492 4.84 -11.72 10.76
CA ASN A 492 6.15 -12.23 10.42
C ASN A 492 5.97 -13.59 9.71
N PRO A 493 6.51 -13.77 8.48
CA PRO A 493 6.41 -15.02 7.75
C PRO A 493 7.17 -16.17 8.42
N ILE A 494 8.23 -15.85 9.15
CA ILE A 494 8.95 -16.84 9.97
C ILE A 494 8.18 -16.99 11.27
N THR A 495 7.83 -18.24 11.62
CA THR A 495 7.04 -18.55 12.83
C THR A 495 7.93 -18.92 14.00
N THR A 496 8.97 -19.71 13.76
CA THR A 496 9.92 -20.14 14.79
C THR A 496 11.33 -20.27 14.24
N THR A 497 12.32 -20.03 15.10
CA THR A 497 13.75 -20.17 14.78
C THR A 497 14.46 -20.90 15.92
N GLN A 498 15.44 -21.73 15.58
CA GLN A 498 16.36 -22.41 16.48
C GLN A 498 17.79 -22.27 15.94
N LEU A 499 18.79 -22.06 16.83
CA LEU A 499 20.20 -21.96 16.44
C LEU A 499 21.01 -23.08 17.10
N ASN A 500 21.72 -23.85 16.28
CA ASN A 500 22.62 -24.91 16.70
C ASN A 500 24.05 -24.60 16.29
N LEU A 501 24.99 -24.97 17.16
CA LEU A 501 26.44 -24.87 16.95
C LEU A 501 27.06 -26.25 17.20
N ASN A 502 27.75 -26.81 16.20
CA ASN A 502 28.34 -28.15 16.23
C ASN A 502 27.37 -29.23 16.71
N GLY A 503 26.12 -29.20 16.20
CA GLY A 503 25.06 -30.12 16.61
C GLY A 503 24.42 -29.85 17.98
N HIS A 504 24.96 -28.94 18.80
CA HIS A 504 24.39 -28.56 20.09
C HIS A 504 23.43 -27.37 19.98
N VAL A 505 22.30 -27.44 20.69
CA VAL A 505 21.30 -26.36 20.70
C VAL A 505 21.82 -25.18 21.53
N ARG A 506 22.20 -24.09 20.84
CA ARG A 506 22.62 -22.84 21.49
C ARG A 506 21.43 -21.97 21.88
N LEU A 507 20.40 -21.95 21.03
CA LEU A 507 19.12 -21.31 21.31
C LEU A 507 18.01 -22.32 21.08
N GLN A 508 17.20 -22.52 22.11
CA GLN A 508 15.98 -23.33 21.99
C GLN A 508 15.06 -22.73 20.92
N LYS A 509 14.20 -23.57 20.34
CA LYS A 509 13.21 -23.13 19.34
C LYS A 509 12.30 -22.06 19.95
N GLN A 510 12.43 -20.81 19.48
CA GLN A 510 11.62 -19.68 19.95
C GLN A 510 10.67 -19.19 18.86
N ASN A 511 9.56 -18.59 19.28
CA ASN A 511 8.59 -17.94 18.40
C ASN A 511 9.19 -16.65 17.80
N SER A 512 8.75 -16.27 16.61
CA SER A 512 9.19 -15.05 15.94
C SER A 512 8.97 -13.76 16.73
N ASN A 513 8.03 -13.72 17.68
CA ASN A 513 7.90 -12.60 18.62
C ASN A 513 9.21 -12.33 19.41
N TYR A 514 9.98 -13.37 19.72
CA TYR A 514 11.26 -13.23 20.41
C TYR A 514 12.30 -12.50 19.54
N TYR A 515 12.44 -12.92 18.28
CA TYR A 515 13.46 -12.39 17.37
C TYR A 515 13.07 -11.07 16.69
N ASN A 516 11.78 -10.82 16.50
CA ASN A 516 11.27 -9.61 15.83
C ASN A 516 10.86 -8.50 16.81
N ASN A 517 10.47 -8.81 18.05
CA ASN A 517 10.09 -7.77 19.03
C ASN A 517 11.05 -7.70 20.22
N TYR A 518 11.29 -8.82 20.90
CA TYR A 518 12.08 -8.80 22.14
C TYR A 518 13.55 -8.46 21.90
N GLN A 519 14.21 -9.12 20.95
CA GLN A 519 15.63 -8.89 20.63
C GLN A 519 15.91 -7.43 20.20
N PRO A 520 15.20 -6.85 19.22
CA PRO A 520 15.36 -5.43 18.87
C PRO A 520 15.05 -4.48 20.02
N TYR A 521 14.03 -4.78 20.84
CA TYR A 521 13.68 -3.95 21.99
C TYR A 521 14.80 -3.89 23.02
N VAL A 522 15.46 -5.03 23.30
CA VAL A 522 16.53 -5.11 24.30
C VAL A 522 17.83 -4.49 23.77
N TYR A 523 18.27 -4.87 22.57
CA TYR A 523 19.62 -4.56 22.10
C TYR A 523 19.69 -3.30 21.22
N HIS A 524 18.67 -3.06 20.40
CA HIS A 524 18.62 -1.88 19.52
C HIS A 524 17.75 -0.76 20.10
N LYS A 525 16.93 -1.06 21.12
CA LYS A 525 16.00 -0.11 21.76
C LYS A 525 15.01 0.47 20.74
N ARG A 526 14.55 -0.36 19.79
CA ARG A 526 13.62 -0.01 18.71
C ARG A 526 12.50 -1.03 18.55
N SER A 527 11.38 -0.56 18.02
CA SER A 527 10.30 -1.40 17.52
C SER A 527 10.40 -1.46 16.00
N ILE A 528 10.58 -2.65 15.45
CA ILE A 528 10.80 -2.86 14.01
C ILE A 528 9.54 -3.38 13.29
N PRO A 529 9.45 -3.20 11.96
CA PRO A 529 8.41 -3.82 11.14
C PRO A 529 8.40 -5.35 11.28
N LYS A 530 7.24 -5.96 11.06
CA LYS A 530 7.09 -7.42 11.08
C LYS A 530 7.86 -8.05 9.92
N GLY A 531 8.60 -9.12 10.21
CA GLY A 531 9.34 -9.90 9.20
C GLY A 531 10.85 -9.78 9.26
N ILE A 532 11.36 -8.74 9.91
CA ILE A 532 12.80 -8.60 10.21
C ILE A 532 13.07 -9.32 11.53
N ASN A 533 13.99 -10.28 11.54
CA ASN A 533 14.35 -11.02 12.74
C ASN A 533 15.83 -10.79 13.04
N MET A 534 16.17 -10.66 14.32
CA MET A 534 17.56 -10.51 14.73
C MET A 534 17.88 -11.30 15.99
N TYR A 535 19.16 -11.60 16.15
CA TYR A 535 19.71 -12.13 17.38
C TYR A 535 21.11 -11.55 17.61
N SER A 536 21.32 -10.96 18.80
CA SER A 536 22.60 -10.38 19.18
C SER A 536 23.42 -11.34 20.05
N PHE A 537 24.72 -11.47 19.75
CA PHE A 537 25.72 -12.08 20.64
C PHE A 537 26.38 -11.04 21.56
N CYS A 538 26.14 -9.75 21.31
CA CYS A 538 26.69 -8.63 22.04
C CYS A 538 25.75 -8.14 23.14
N LEU A 539 26.28 -7.39 24.11
CA LEU A 539 25.46 -6.64 25.05
C LEU A 539 24.94 -5.32 24.45
N GLU A 540 25.76 -4.63 23.66
CA GLU A 540 25.44 -3.35 23.02
C GLU A 540 26.00 -3.37 21.57
N PRO A 541 25.23 -3.88 20.59
CA PRO A 541 25.72 -4.07 19.21
C PRO A 541 25.99 -2.76 18.45
N LEU A 542 25.27 -1.68 18.80
CA LEU A 542 25.39 -0.37 18.14
C LEU A 542 26.67 0.39 18.52
N GLN A 543 27.29 0.04 19.65
CA GLN A 543 28.52 0.68 20.09
C GLN A 543 29.72 0.14 19.31
N HIS A 544 30.67 1.02 19.02
CA HIS A 544 31.92 0.60 18.40
C HIS A 544 32.72 -0.33 19.32
N GLN A 545 32.79 0.02 20.60
CA GLN A 545 33.49 -0.78 21.62
C GLN A 545 32.89 -2.19 21.68
N PRO A 546 33.69 -3.26 21.49
CA PRO A 546 33.20 -4.62 21.56
C PRO A 546 32.62 -4.96 22.93
N SER A 547 31.45 -5.57 22.95
CA SER A 547 30.69 -5.93 24.15
C SER A 547 30.25 -7.40 24.15
N GLY A 548 30.93 -8.24 23.37
CA GLY A 548 30.62 -9.67 23.13
C GLY A 548 30.67 -10.00 21.64
N ALA A 549 31.01 -11.23 21.28
CA ALA A 549 30.92 -11.73 19.90
C ALA A 549 30.98 -13.26 19.91
N CYS A 550 30.45 -13.88 18.85
CA CYS A 550 30.61 -15.32 18.58
C CYS A 550 31.61 -15.53 17.45
N ASN A 551 32.61 -16.39 17.64
CA ASN A 551 33.65 -16.60 16.62
C ASN A 551 33.22 -17.66 15.59
N PHE A 552 32.80 -17.21 14.41
CA PHE A 552 32.31 -18.10 13.35
C PHE A 552 33.46 -18.79 12.60
N THR A 553 34.70 -18.34 12.75
CA THR A 553 35.87 -19.01 12.14
C THR A 553 36.23 -20.32 12.85
N VAL A 554 35.85 -20.46 14.12
CA VAL A 554 36.24 -21.61 14.97
C VAL A 554 35.16 -22.70 14.99
N ILE A 555 33.92 -22.34 14.68
CA ILE A 555 32.79 -23.26 14.76
C ILE A 555 32.59 -23.88 13.37
N ASP A 556 32.75 -25.20 13.29
CA ASP A 556 32.68 -25.92 12.02
C ASP A 556 31.27 -25.98 11.44
N ASP A 557 30.24 -26.17 12.29
CA ASP A 557 28.85 -26.33 11.85
C ASP A 557 27.92 -25.34 12.58
N ILE A 558 27.50 -24.30 11.88
CA ILE A 558 26.55 -23.30 12.38
C ILE A 558 25.26 -23.44 11.57
N ARG A 559 24.19 -23.89 12.22
CA ARG A 559 22.88 -24.10 11.56
C ARG A 559 21.76 -23.37 12.26
N MET A 560 20.94 -22.69 11.46
CA MET A 560 19.69 -22.08 11.91
C MET A 560 18.51 -22.80 11.28
N PHE A 561 17.68 -23.42 12.12
CA PHE A 561 16.46 -24.08 11.69
C PHE A 561 15.29 -23.12 11.79
N LEU A 562 14.61 -22.90 10.68
CA LEU A 562 13.48 -21.99 10.53
C LEU A 562 12.23 -22.79 10.18
N THR A 563 11.09 -22.39 10.74
CA THR A 563 9.77 -22.81 10.26
C THR A 563 9.06 -21.58 9.70
N ILE A 564 8.82 -21.58 8.40
CA ILE A 564 8.09 -20.56 7.66
C ILE A 564 6.61 -20.95 7.61
N ASP A 565 5.73 -19.95 7.77
CA ASP A 565 4.29 -20.16 7.69
C ASP A 565 3.93 -20.70 6.30
N ASN A 566 3.12 -21.75 6.25
CA ASN A 566 2.65 -22.37 5.00
C ASN A 566 1.88 -21.37 4.13
N THR A 567 1.24 -20.38 4.75
CA THR A 567 0.59 -19.27 4.03
C THR A 567 1.58 -18.53 3.11
N TYR A 568 2.87 -18.54 3.43
CA TYR A 568 3.88 -17.78 2.71
C TYR A 568 4.15 -18.30 1.30
N TYR A 569 4.13 -19.62 1.09
CA TYR A 569 4.34 -20.26 -0.22
C TYR A 569 3.08 -20.37 -1.05
N ARG A 570 1.95 -20.30 -0.36
CA ARG A 570 0.64 -20.63 -0.91
C ARG A 570 0.09 -19.49 -1.75
N TYR A 571 0.37 -18.22 -1.43
CA TYR A 571 -0.42 -17.11 -1.96
C TYR A 571 0.32 -16.29 -3.04
N ILE A 572 -0.31 -16.15 -4.22
CA ILE A 572 0.04 -15.15 -5.24
C ILE A 572 -1.00 -14.03 -5.20
N ASN A 573 -0.57 -12.78 -5.03
CA ASN A 573 -1.45 -11.62 -5.17
C ASN A 573 -1.80 -11.43 -6.65
N LYS A 574 -3.05 -11.69 -7.04
CA LYS A 574 -3.56 -11.34 -8.37
C LYS A 574 -4.75 -10.41 -8.19
N GLN A 575 -4.74 -9.26 -8.85
CA GLN A 575 -5.91 -8.38 -8.90
C GLN A 575 -6.87 -8.95 -9.95
N LEU A 576 -8.11 -9.24 -9.54
CA LEU A 576 -9.18 -9.67 -10.43
C LEU A 576 -10.09 -8.49 -10.73
N TYR A 577 -10.39 -8.27 -12.00
CA TYR A 577 -11.33 -7.27 -12.46
C TYR A 577 -12.68 -7.90 -12.83
N PRO A 578 -13.78 -7.12 -12.84
CA PRO A 578 -15.11 -7.61 -13.23
C PRO A 578 -15.17 -8.30 -14.59
N HIS A 579 -14.22 -8.01 -15.47
CA HIS A 579 -14.14 -8.56 -16.81
C HIS A 579 -13.36 -9.87 -16.95
N ASP A 580 -12.71 -10.37 -15.89
CA ASP A 580 -11.88 -11.58 -15.93
C ASP A 580 -12.71 -12.87 -15.87
N LEU A 581 -13.62 -13.06 -16.82
CA LEU A 581 -14.57 -14.18 -16.87
C LEU A 581 -13.91 -15.53 -17.20
N HIS A 582 -12.72 -15.53 -17.80
CA HIS A 582 -12.01 -16.75 -18.21
C HIS A 582 -11.19 -17.40 -17.08
N ILE A 583 -11.10 -16.76 -15.91
CA ILE A 583 -10.39 -17.31 -14.75
C ILE A 583 -11.43 -18.04 -13.89
N ASN A 584 -11.55 -19.36 -14.07
CA ASN A 584 -12.43 -20.20 -13.26
C ASN A 584 -11.61 -21.09 -12.32
N PHE A 585 -11.99 -21.11 -11.05
CA PHE A 585 -11.38 -21.94 -10.02
C PHE A 585 -12.42 -22.24 -8.94
N ASP A 586 -12.25 -23.33 -8.20
CA ASP A 586 -13.16 -23.70 -7.12
C ASP A 586 -12.89 -22.84 -5.88
N ILE A 587 -13.92 -22.31 -5.25
CA ILE A 587 -13.93 -21.55 -3.99
C ILE A 587 -14.66 -22.32 -2.88
N ILE A 588 -14.14 -22.24 -1.66
CA ILE A 588 -14.70 -22.77 -0.42
C ILE A 588 -15.36 -21.62 0.32
N ILE A 589 -16.64 -21.76 0.64
CA ILE A 589 -17.38 -20.78 1.44
C ILE A 589 -17.23 -21.14 2.92
N ASN A 590 -16.55 -20.27 3.67
CA ASN A 590 -16.29 -20.52 5.10
C ASN A 590 -17.53 -20.35 5.97
N ASN A 591 -18.49 -19.53 5.55
CA ASN A 591 -19.70 -19.21 6.31
C ASN A 591 -20.96 -19.43 5.45
N PRO A 592 -21.31 -20.69 5.13
CA PRO A 592 -22.36 -21.01 4.16
C PRO A 592 -23.75 -20.54 4.61
N ASN A 593 -24.01 -20.57 5.92
CA ASN A 593 -25.30 -20.12 6.48
C ASN A 593 -25.55 -18.63 6.22
N GLU A 594 -24.52 -17.79 6.34
CA GLU A 594 -24.64 -16.35 6.12
C GLU A 594 -24.91 -16.03 4.63
N LEU A 595 -24.30 -16.80 3.72
CA LEU A 595 -24.55 -16.67 2.29
C LEU A 595 -25.97 -17.13 1.93
N LEU A 596 -26.41 -18.28 2.47
CA LEU A 596 -27.75 -18.83 2.23
C LEU A 596 -28.87 -17.86 2.62
N GLU A 597 -28.77 -17.18 3.76
CA GLU A 597 -29.78 -16.20 4.21
C GLU A 597 -29.95 -15.04 3.21
N LYS A 598 -28.85 -14.68 2.55
CA LYS A 598 -28.74 -13.53 1.66
C LYS A 598 -28.95 -13.86 0.18
N MET A 599 -28.98 -15.14 -0.21
CA MET A 599 -29.31 -15.53 -1.59
C MET A 599 -30.79 -15.31 -1.90
N ASP A 600 -31.08 -14.78 -3.10
CA ASP A 600 -32.46 -14.54 -3.53
C ASP A 600 -33.05 -15.75 -4.28
N TYR A 601 -33.30 -16.80 -3.51
CA TYR A 601 -33.84 -18.06 -4.01
C TYR A 601 -35.25 -17.91 -4.60
N GLU A 602 -36.13 -17.19 -3.91
CA GLU A 602 -37.54 -16.99 -4.32
C GLU A 602 -37.64 -16.21 -5.62
N PHE A 603 -36.86 -15.14 -5.77
CA PHE A 603 -36.81 -14.37 -7.02
C PHE A 603 -36.28 -15.21 -8.19
N SER A 604 -35.24 -16.02 -7.95
CA SER A 604 -34.67 -16.91 -8.97
C SER A 604 -35.69 -17.97 -9.42
N LEU A 605 -36.46 -18.54 -8.49
CA LEU A 605 -37.51 -19.51 -8.78
C LEU A 605 -38.65 -18.89 -9.60
N PHE A 606 -39.07 -17.69 -9.20
CA PHE A 606 -40.10 -16.93 -9.90
C PHE A 606 -39.67 -16.60 -11.33
N THR A 607 -38.41 -16.17 -11.52
CA THR A 607 -37.86 -15.80 -12.82
C THR A 607 -37.82 -16.99 -13.77
N ILE A 608 -37.33 -18.15 -13.33
CA ILE A 608 -37.36 -19.36 -14.15
C ILE A 608 -38.80 -19.72 -14.51
N ASN A 609 -39.69 -19.85 -13.52
CA ASN A 609 -41.07 -20.27 -13.76
C ASN A 609 -41.83 -19.35 -14.73
N LYS A 610 -41.57 -18.04 -14.68
CA LYS A 610 -42.21 -17.04 -15.53
C LYS A 610 -41.67 -17.09 -16.96
N TYR A 611 -40.35 -17.19 -17.14
CA TYR A 611 -39.71 -17.01 -18.44
C TYR A 611 -39.35 -18.31 -19.17
N THR A 612 -39.47 -19.50 -18.54
CA THR A 612 -39.33 -20.79 -19.24
C THR A 612 -40.66 -21.44 -19.64
N ASN A 613 -41.78 -21.11 -18.99
CA ASN A 613 -43.08 -21.77 -19.23
C ASN A 613 -44.04 -20.98 -20.14
N GLU A 614 -43.82 -19.68 -20.33
CA GLU A 614 -44.62 -18.87 -21.24
C GLU A 614 -43.88 -18.75 -22.59
N ASN A 615 -44.51 -19.22 -23.67
CA ASN A 615 -44.07 -18.95 -25.04
C ASN A 615 -44.22 -17.44 -25.35
N VAL A 616 -43.35 -16.61 -24.79
CA VAL A 616 -43.35 -15.17 -24.99
C VAL A 616 -42.66 -14.85 -26.32
N THR A 617 -43.43 -14.35 -27.28
CA THR A 617 -42.92 -13.72 -28.50
C THR A 617 -42.26 -12.38 -28.14
N TYR A 618 -40.96 -12.28 -28.42
CA TYR A 618 -40.08 -11.21 -27.97
C TYR A 618 -40.23 -9.90 -28.78
N ASP A 619 -40.48 -8.78 -28.10
CA ASP A 619 -40.23 -7.44 -28.64
C ASP A 619 -39.62 -6.46 -27.60
N THR A 620 -39.00 -7.00 -26.55
CA THR A 620 -38.12 -6.24 -25.63
C THR A 620 -36.90 -7.10 -25.31
N ASP A 621 -35.72 -6.54 -25.56
CA ASP A 621 -34.36 -7.06 -25.32
C ASP A 621 -34.21 -8.55 -24.93
N THR A 622 -34.14 -9.41 -25.96
CA THR A 622 -33.84 -10.85 -25.82
C THR A 622 -32.54 -11.17 -25.06
N LYS A 623 -31.66 -10.19 -24.87
CA LYS A 623 -30.37 -10.34 -24.18
C LYS A 623 -30.51 -10.28 -22.65
N THR A 624 -31.29 -9.34 -22.12
CA THR A 624 -31.49 -9.16 -20.67
C THR A 624 -32.26 -10.32 -20.04
N ILE A 625 -33.26 -10.87 -20.74
CA ILE A 625 -34.03 -12.02 -20.24
C ILE A 625 -33.15 -13.29 -20.18
N LYS A 626 -32.30 -13.51 -21.19
CA LYS A 626 -31.36 -14.64 -21.20
C LYS A 626 -30.34 -14.55 -20.07
N GLU A 627 -29.82 -13.35 -19.82
CA GLU A 627 -28.92 -13.09 -18.69
C GLU A 627 -29.63 -13.33 -17.35
N MET A 628 -30.88 -12.86 -17.19
CA MET A 628 -31.66 -13.09 -15.97
C MET A 628 -31.93 -14.57 -15.70
N LEU A 629 -32.28 -15.35 -16.72
CA LEU A 629 -32.47 -16.80 -16.62
C LEU A 629 -31.17 -17.50 -16.22
N PHE A 630 -30.06 -17.15 -16.89
CA PHE A 630 -28.75 -17.71 -16.60
C PHE A 630 -28.30 -17.46 -15.15
N HIS A 631 -28.46 -16.24 -14.65
CA HIS A 631 -28.15 -15.92 -13.24
C HIS A 631 -29.08 -16.63 -12.25
N SER A 632 -30.36 -16.78 -12.58
CA SER A 632 -31.33 -17.47 -11.73
C SER A 632 -31.00 -18.97 -11.60
N GLU A 633 -30.59 -19.62 -12.70
CA GLU A 633 -30.15 -21.02 -12.70
C GLU A 633 -28.91 -21.22 -11.82
N LYS A 634 -27.93 -20.32 -11.92
CA LYS A 634 -26.71 -20.35 -11.11
C LYS A 634 -27.00 -20.13 -9.62
N THR A 635 -27.89 -19.20 -9.30
CA THR A 635 -28.33 -18.94 -7.93
C THR A 635 -28.96 -20.19 -7.31
N ILE A 636 -29.85 -20.87 -8.02
CA ILE A 636 -30.50 -22.10 -7.52
C ILE A 636 -29.50 -23.24 -7.38
N LYS A 637 -28.58 -23.40 -8.36
CA LYS A 637 -27.52 -24.41 -8.30
C LYS A 637 -26.68 -24.25 -7.03
N VAL A 638 -26.17 -23.04 -6.79
CA VAL A 638 -25.33 -22.71 -5.63
C VAL A 638 -26.12 -22.87 -4.31
N TYR A 639 -27.37 -22.41 -4.27
CA TYR A 639 -28.22 -22.54 -3.07
C TYR A 639 -28.44 -24.02 -2.68
N ASN A 640 -28.70 -24.88 -3.67
CA ASN A 640 -28.88 -26.31 -3.45
C ASN A 640 -27.59 -26.99 -3.00
N MET A 641 -26.44 -26.64 -3.58
CA MET A 641 -25.13 -27.15 -3.18
C MET A 641 -24.83 -26.82 -1.71
N LEU A 642 -25.02 -25.56 -1.31
CA LEU A 642 -24.79 -25.11 0.06
C LEU A 642 -25.74 -25.79 1.06
N LYS A 643 -27.01 -25.97 0.71
CA LYS A 643 -28.00 -26.67 1.54
C LYS A 643 -27.66 -28.16 1.73
N GLN A 644 -26.95 -28.76 0.77
CA GLN A 644 -26.46 -30.14 0.84
C GLN A 644 -25.11 -30.26 1.59
N GLY A 645 -24.57 -29.17 2.12
CA GLY A 645 -23.27 -29.14 2.81
C GLY A 645 -22.06 -29.09 1.88
N ILE A 646 -22.27 -28.87 0.58
CA ILE A 646 -21.20 -28.71 -0.40
C ILE A 646 -20.77 -27.24 -0.39
N ASN A 647 -19.72 -26.94 0.36
CA ASN A 647 -19.17 -25.58 0.47
C ASN A 647 -18.18 -25.22 -0.64
N LEU A 648 -17.87 -26.15 -1.54
CA LEU A 648 -16.98 -25.97 -2.67
C LEU A 648 -17.77 -25.62 -3.94
N ILE A 649 -17.53 -24.44 -4.52
CA ILE A 649 -18.31 -23.88 -5.62
C ILE A 649 -17.38 -23.28 -6.67
N GLU A 650 -17.67 -23.40 -7.95
CA GLU A 650 -16.90 -22.70 -8.98
C GLU A 650 -17.05 -21.17 -8.87
N LEU A 651 -15.95 -20.43 -9.02
CA LEU A 651 -15.95 -18.96 -8.98
C LEU A 651 -16.94 -18.38 -10.01
N ASN A 652 -17.03 -18.97 -11.20
CA ASN A 652 -17.96 -18.52 -12.23
C ASN A 652 -19.42 -18.64 -11.79
N ASP A 653 -19.78 -19.74 -11.11
CA ASP A 653 -21.13 -19.93 -10.57
C ASP A 653 -21.40 -18.92 -9.45
N TYR A 654 -20.44 -18.67 -8.57
CA TYR A 654 -20.55 -17.66 -7.51
C TYR A 654 -20.70 -16.24 -8.04
N ARG A 655 -20.01 -15.89 -9.13
CA ARG A 655 -20.10 -14.57 -9.77
C ARG A 655 -21.45 -14.30 -10.44
N GLN A 656 -22.30 -15.32 -10.53
CA GLN A 656 -23.54 -15.27 -11.29
C GLN A 656 -24.77 -15.44 -10.38
N ILE A 657 -24.60 -15.41 -9.06
CA ILE A 657 -25.72 -15.53 -8.11
C ILE A 657 -26.40 -14.18 -7.82
N TYR A 658 -27.68 -14.23 -7.50
CA TYR A 658 -28.45 -13.12 -6.97
C TYR A 658 -28.38 -13.03 -5.43
N LEU A 659 -28.05 -11.85 -4.90
CA LEU A 659 -28.08 -11.55 -3.47
C LEU A 659 -29.11 -10.47 -3.11
N LYS A 660 -29.81 -10.66 -1.99
CA LYS A 660 -30.76 -9.72 -1.40
C LYS A 660 -30.10 -8.44 -0.86
N THR A 661 -28.80 -8.47 -0.57
CA THR A 661 -28.05 -7.36 0.05
C THR A 661 -26.62 -7.29 -0.46
N ASP A 662 -26.02 -6.10 -0.44
CA ASP A 662 -24.60 -5.89 -0.70
C ASP A 662 -23.77 -6.53 0.41
N ALA A 663 -23.40 -7.79 0.22
CA ALA A 663 -22.78 -8.57 1.27
C ALA A 663 -21.33 -8.93 0.92
N THR A 664 -20.43 -8.61 1.85
CA THR A 664 -19.03 -9.03 1.81
C THR A 664 -18.90 -10.38 2.49
N PHE A 665 -18.44 -11.40 1.75
CA PHE A 665 -18.15 -12.72 2.30
C PHE A 665 -16.70 -13.13 2.01
N TYR A 666 -16.22 -14.08 2.80
CA TYR A 666 -14.89 -14.67 2.65
C TYR A 666 -15.00 -16.02 1.93
N ALA A 667 -14.48 -16.08 0.71
CA ALA A 667 -14.39 -17.29 -0.09
C ALA A 667 -12.92 -17.71 -0.29
N PHE A 668 -12.64 -19.01 -0.22
CA PHE A 668 -11.30 -19.59 -0.24
C PHE A 668 -11.11 -20.59 -1.40
N ASN A 669 -10.39 -20.26 -2.46
CA ASN A 669 -10.08 -21.23 -3.52
C ASN A 669 -9.20 -22.46 -3.15
N SER A 670 -9.61 -23.65 -3.62
CA SER A 670 -8.95 -24.93 -3.31
C SER A 670 -7.86 -25.35 -4.31
N ALA A 671 -7.93 -24.88 -5.56
CA ALA A 671 -7.08 -25.29 -6.68
C ALA A 671 -5.88 -24.35 -6.92
N LEU A 672 -6.01 -23.07 -6.59
CA LEU A 672 -4.90 -22.11 -6.47
C LEU A 672 -4.92 -21.60 -5.05
N ASN A 673 -3.89 -21.94 -4.27
CA ASN A 673 -3.67 -21.36 -2.96
C ASN A 673 -3.69 -19.80 -3.07
N ILE A 674 -4.62 -19.13 -2.39
CA ILE A 674 -5.43 -18.03 -2.96
C ILE A 674 -4.99 -16.59 -2.67
N LEU A 675 -4.89 -15.79 -3.74
CA LEU A 675 -5.49 -14.47 -4.00
C LEU A 675 -5.98 -13.61 -2.81
N ARG A 676 -5.42 -12.40 -2.66
CA ARG A 676 -6.08 -11.26 -1.99
C ARG A 676 -6.83 -10.45 -3.04
N LEU A 677 -8.17 -10.40 -2.93
CA LEU A 677 -8.97 -9.35 -3.56
C LEU A 677 -8.68 -8.04 -2.82
N ILE A 678 -7.75 -7.23 -3.34
CA ILE A 678 -7.43 -5.93 -2.78
C ILE A 678 -8.50 -4.94 -3.29
N GLY A 679 -9.44 -4.62 -2.41
CA GLY A 679 -10.60 -3.77 -2.71
C GLY A 679 -11.88 -4.58 -2.62
N GLY A 680 -12.91 -4.04 -1.96
CA GLY A 680 -14.21 -4.69 -1.76
C GLY A 680 -15.01 -4.89 -3.05
N TYR A 681 -14.51 -5.69 -3.99
CA TYR A 681 -15.11 -6.00 -5.28
C TYR A 681 -15.00 -7.49 -5.64
N GLY A 682 -14.71 -8.35 -4.66
CA GLY A 682 -14.59 -9.80 -4.83
C GLY A 682 -15.89 -10.58 -4.75
N SER A 683 -16.95 -9.97 -4.22
CA SER A 683 -18.31 -10.47 -4.32
C SER A 683 -18.95 -9.84 -5.56
N LEU A 684 -18.53 -10.27 -6.75
CA LEU A 684 -19.33 -10.07 -7.96
C LEU A 684 -20.54 -11.00 -7.92
N ALA A 685 -21.29 -11.03 -6.82
CA ALA A 685 -22.64 -11.54 -6.88
C ALA A 685 -23.49 -10.37 -7.36
N TYR A 686 -24.24 -10.57 -8.44
CA TYR A 686 -25.20 -9.57 -8.89
C TYR A 686 -26.19 -9.37 -7.74
N SER A 687 -26.26 -8.18 -7.14
CA SER A 687 -27.31 -7.93 -6.16
C SER A 687 -28.65 -7.98 -6.90
N GLY A 688 -29.47 -8.94 -6.48
CA GLY A 688 -30.84 -9.08 -6.90
C GLY A 688 -31.62 -7.93 -6.30
N ASN A 689 -31.76 -6.86 -7.06
CA ASN A 689 -32.95 -6.04 -7.06
C ASN A 689 -33.23 -5.79 -8.54
N VAL A 690 -33.74 -6.78 -9.27
CA VAL A 690 -34.23 -6.58 -10.65
C VAL A 690 -35.33 -5.54 -10.66
#